data_AF-A0A2B4RQE9-F1
#
_entry.id   AF-A0A2B4RQE9-F1
#
_cell.length_a   1.000
_cell.length_b   1.000
_cell.length_c   1.000
_cell.angle_alpha   90.00
_cell.angle_beta   90.00
_cell.angle_gamma   90.00
#
_symmetry.space_group_name_H-M   'P 1'
#
loop_
_entity.id
_entity.type
_entity.pdbx_description
1 polymer ?
#
loop_
_entity_poly.entity_id
_entity_poly.type
_entity_poly.pdbx_seq_one_letter_code
_entity_poly.pdbx_strand_id
1 'polypeptide(L)'
;MPGRLLGALLLILVLGLEQGSSSVLNDVGRFEGDTHTIAELNDLDMELEQDSVPADVCKKIKDEFKAVEKKSMAEAKREKPNSLQKGIKVVAFQILQHGKSSIADESKVRRTLQNEACVNRAIGDICKKSSVLNLLGIAASGEERISICREKVLQCLKHRPLGSVECPDKSKEEARFRTIDGTCNNVRRPLFGAAHTPFRRVQPADYEDKVSSPRVAESGDKLPNARNVSRFVHARNANRKNPDSPTLTHLAMNWGQFMDHDVTLAEEQECDCETLNSTEPECFNVKVPSDDDVFQRRDVTFFQVIRDAPHGFIAECSPGPREHTNTITAFIDASNVYGSSEEEAEHLRTPDGRMRIMKTRHGCPLGDLLPAQTDPEIPCVSRDPNRPCFIAGDERVNENQGLMSVHTLFVREHNRIAEFFGKNTDWEAEQIYQETRRIVGAELQVITYNEFLPLLLSPRTIRKNNLALLKGSRYFNGYNSGVNAQVSQAFSAAAFRFGHSLVQEEFLRFTQEGFEHKCSKDSEYTPIPVLDFGNPTYLYDKCNGGVDAIFRGLVKSPAAKVDGRFSSSVQENLFRGPGDLSDLIAINIQRGRERGVPSYTTYRNTFCKITPKVNNFEDLKNAGIGEKDINNLKSQYQSVQDIDLFVGALNASISLLLIQPANDVEVQPGPGQAQRANGLRICQWNVQRLTDSKLEEIRSLLTLPGNEHDRLDILILSETFCTQKVPDSFFNTDGYQLHRKDRMGKSGGGILVFVNNSLQAKRRGDLEAEDLDLLWLEVCPYKSRRSLFIGGVYRPPSFRVADDKRLGKNVENVHLLNKEIILLGDINIDFLCTIKLQKHPFIKMLQNLNMSQLVMEITRPLSKTCLDHIWSSHPERLINERLLSTGMSDHLPTIVTRTYKGVQQNKTEHTTITYRDIKNLNKEQFIAALKEAPWDSVFIFDDPYDVVDAWFQSGLRKFHSTETALIRLVDQLLFDLDKNKALGIVFIDYKMAFDLIDHGMFLENLKAYGHSTVDIYADDTTLSLSSDVTNGLTAMSSALQQDLGDVSRWSAANKMVTNAAKTKCLLVTGKRMLCKLDNCSLELKPANSDIEQVDGQKLLGVTIDKHLSFNVHGVEELCKKLSQRIAVLRKIRRFIPIEQRRLYYNAMIKQVMLYGSTI
;
A
#
# COMPACT_ATOMS: atom_id res chain seq x y z
N MET A 1 -6.29 14.08 30.33
CA MET A 1 -5.04 13.40 29.91
C MET A 1 -5.40 11.98 29.48
N PRO A 2 -5.22 11.61 28.20
CA PRO A 2 -4.75 10.26 27.89
C PRO A 2 -3.85 10.26 26.63
N GLY A 3 -2.68 10.89 26.71
CA GLY A 3 -1.85 11.19 25.52
C GLY A 3 -0.34 11.07 25.70
N ARG A 4 0.14 10.34 26.72
CA ARG A 4 1.59 10.21 27.00
C ARG A 4 2.13 8.78 27.22
N LEU A 5 1.29 7.74 27.23
CA LEU A 5 1.78 6.35 27.12
C LEU A 5 2.04 5.91 25.67
N LEU A 6 1.30 6.47 24.70
CA LEU A 6 1.46 6.13 23.27
C LEU A 6 2.85 6.51 22.71
N GLY A 7 3.57 7.42 23.38
CA GLY A 7 4.94 7.82 23.04
C GLY A 7 6.02 6.81 23.44
N ALA A 8 5.72 5.81 24.27
CA ALA A 8 6.65 4.72 24.57
C ALA A 8 6.67 3.65 23.46
N LEU A 9 5.56 3.50 22.71
CA LEU A 9 5.40 2.62 21.53
C LEU A 9 6.07 3.19 20.26
N LEU A 10 7.14 3.97 20.44
CA LEU A 10 7.66 4.91 19.44
C LEU A 10 9.19 4.84 19.22
N LEU A 11 9.92 4.01 19.98
CA LEU A 11 11.40 3.95 19.92
C LEU A 11 11.99 2.63 19.41
N ILE A 12 11.33 1.47 19.63
CA ILE A 12 11.87 0.14 19.26
C ILE A 12 10.93 -0.60 18.29
N LEU A 13 10.54 0.10 17.22
CA LEU A 13 9.94 -0.49 16.00
C LEU A 13 10.77 -0.19 14.74
N VAL A 14 12.00 0.31 14.96
CA VAL A 14 12.88 0.95 13.97
C VAL A 14 14.07 0.05 13.57
N LEU A 15 14.55 -0.82 14.48
CA LEU A 15 15.71 -1.70 14.23
C LEU A 15 15.27 -3.07 13.69
N GLY A 16 14.88 -3.06 12.40
CA GLY A 16 14.48 -4.23 11.62
C GLY A 16 13.79 -3.91 10.29
N LEU A 17 13.86 -2.67 9.80
CA LEU A 17 13.26 -2.22 8.52
C LEU A 17 14.13 -1.16 7.80
N GLU A 18 15.44 -1.39 7.75
CA GLU A 18 16.36 -0.83 6.76
C GLU A 18 17.32 -1.97 6.37
N GLN A 19 17.76 -2.18 5.12
CA GLN A 19 17.52 -1.42 3.89
C GLN A 19 16.92 -2.32 2.78
N GLY A 20 16.29 -1.71 1.77
CA GLY A 20 15.61 -2.43 0.68
C GLY A 20 15.58 -1.68 -0.66
N SER A 21 16.53 -0.79 -0.90
CA SER A 21 16.60 0.04 -2.11
C SER A 21 17.50 -0.54 -3.19
N SER A 22 16.87 -1.14 -4.20
CA SER A 22 17.23 -1.06 -5.63
C SER A 22 18.70 -0.81 -6.02
N SER A 23 19.33 -1.81 -6.65
CA SER A 23 20.16 -1.52 -7.83
C SER A 23 20.28 -2.72 -8.80
N VAL A 24 20.59 -2.40 -10.06
CA VAL A 24 21.32 -3.22 -11.06
C VAL A 24 20.61 -4.46 -11.65
N LEU A 25 20.50 -4.61 -12.97
CA LEU A 25 20.72 -3.69 -14.11
C LEU A 25 19.94 -4.21 -15.33
N ASN A 26 19.77 -3.37 -16.36
CA ASN A 26 19.61 -3.86 -17.73
C ASN A 26 20.19 -2.87 -18.75
N ASP A 27 21.53 -2.81 -18.82
CA ASP A 27 22.24 -2.32 -20.01
C ASP A 27 23.64 -2.97 -20.09
N VAL A 28 24.18 -3.10 -21.30
CA VAL A 28 25.38 -3.91 -21.62
C VAL A 28 26.42 -3.05 -22.36
N GLY A 29 27.22 -2.28 -21.62
CA GLY A 29 28.20 -1.39 -22.26
C GLY A 29 29.20 -0.62 -21.40
N ARG A 30 30.27 -1.29 -20.95
CA ARG A 30 31.61 -0.76 -20.58
C ARG A 30 31.78 0.11 -19.31
N PHE A 31 32.65 -0.40 -18.42
CA PHE A 31 33.84 0.23 -17.79
C PHE A 31 33.98 1.78 -17.86
N GLU A 32 34.44 2.50 -16.82
CA GLU A 32 35.36 2.10 -15.73
C GLU A 32 35.33 3.17 -14.60
N GLY A 33 35.55 2.80 -13.32
CA GLY A 33 35.74 3.79 -12.24
C GLY A 33 35.33 3.33 -10.83
N ASP A 34 36.31 3.27 -9.93
CA ASP A 34 36.28 3.20 -8.45
C ASP A 34 35.38 2.17 -7.72
N THR A 35 36.05 1.34 -6.91
CA THR A 35 35.45 0.23 -6.16
C THR A 35 35.06 0.61 -4.73
N HIS A 36 33.81 0.35 -4.36
CA HIS A 36 33.43 0.08 -2.97
C HIS A 36 33.04 -1.40 -2.82
N THR A 37 33.54 -2.05 -1.75
CA THR A 37 33.57 -3.50 -1.63
C THR A 37 32.32 -4.10 -0.98
N ILE A 38 31.96 -5.31 -1.39
CA ILE A 38 30.79 -6.13 -0.97
C ILE A 38 30.81 -6.51 0.55
N ALA A 39 31.77 -6.01 1.33
CA ALA A 39 31.98 -6.39 2.73
C ALA A 39 30.88 -5.88 3.69
N GLU A 40 30.33 -4.68 3.45
CA GLU A 40 29.49 -3.92 4.40
C GLU A 40 27.99 -4.26 4.33
N LEU A 41 27.61 -5.31 3.57
CA LEU A 41 26.21 -5.75 3.42
C LEU A 41 25.87 -7.05 4.17
N ASN A 42 26.80 -7.58 4.98
CA ASN A 42 26.57 -8.77 5.80
C ASN A 42 26.00 -8.45 7.20
N ASP A 43 26.17 -7.21 7.68
CA ASP A 43 25.94 -6.77 9.07
C ASP A 43 24.52 -6.98 9.63
N LEU A 44 23.54 -7.34 8.80
CA LEU A 44 22.15 -7.61 9.23
C LEU A 44 21.80 -9.10 9.43
N ASP A 45 22.66 -10.03 9.02
CA ASP A 45 22.65 -11.40 9.59
C ASP A 45 23.44 -11.44 10.93
N MET A 46 24.24 -10.40 11.23
CA MET A 46 25.21 -10.40 12.35
C MET A 46 24.63 -10.12 13.75
N GLU A 47 23.35 -9.70 13.91
CA GLU A 47 22.73 -9.65 15.25
C GLU A 47 22.54 -11.04 15.90
N LEU A 48 22.77 -12.14 15.16
CA LEU A 48 22.87 -13.50 15.70
C LEU A 48 24.32 -13.96 15.99
N GLU A 49 25.35 -13.18 15.64
CA GLU A 49 26.74 -13.65 15.70
C GLU A 49 27.39 -13.60 17.09
N GLN A 50 26.80 -12.93 18.09
CA GLN A 50 27.40 -12.78 19.42
C GLN A 50 27.63 -14.10 20.19
N ASP A 51 27.04 -15.22 19.74
CA ASP A 51 27.28 -16.57 20.29
C ASP A 51 27.72 -17.59 19.21
N SER A 52 28.04 -17.09 18.00
CA SER A 52 28.37 -17.92 16.83
C SER A 52 29.67 -18.70 17.01
N VAL A 53 29.66 -19.95 16.55
CA VAL A 53 30.84 -20.82 16.62
C VAL A 53 31.81 -20.48 15.47
N PRO A 54 33.11 -20.22 15.74
CA PRO A 54 34.07 -19.85 14.70
C PRO A 54 34.15 -20.84 13.54
N ALA A 55 34.35 -20.34 12.31
CA ALA A 55 34.30 -21.16 11.10
C ALA A 55 35.33 -22.31 11.06
N ASP A 56 36.50 -22.14 11.68
CA ASP A 56 37.51 -23.21 11.80
C ASP A 56 37.11 -24.29 12.82
N VAL A 57 36.44 -23.89 13.91
CA VAL A 57 35.80 -24.80 14.86
C VAL A 57 34.68 -25.56 14.17
N CYS A 58 33.80 -24.88 13.43
CA CYS A 58 32.75 -25.53 12.66
C CYS A 58 33.27 -26.50 11.59
N LYS A 59 34.43 -26.24 10.98
CA LYS A 59 35.11 -27.21 10.12
C LYS A 59 35.48 -28.49 10.89
N LYS A 60 36.10 -28.35 12.07
CA LYS A 60 36.44 -29.48 12.96
C LYS A 60 35.19 -30.26 13.40
N ILE A 61 34.09 -29.56 13.72
CA ILE A 61 32.79 -30.18 14.05
C ILE A 61 32.21 -30.96 12.86
N LYS A 62 32.28 -30.43 11.63
CA LYS A 62 31.86 -31.14 10.41
C LYS A 62 32.65 -32.43 10.19
N ASP A 63 33.95 -32.43 10.49
CA ASP A 63 34.80 -33.61 10.32
C ASP A 63 34.61 -34.64 11.46
N GLU A 64 34.41 -34.19 12.71
CA GLU A 64 33.98 -35.04 13.84
C GLU A 64 32.59 -35.66 13.64
N PHE A 65 31.69 -34.99 12.89
CA PHE A 65 30.38 -35.53 12.51
C PHE A 65 30.51 -36.65 11.48
N LYS A 66 31.22 -36.43 10.37
CA LYS A 66 31.49 -37.47 9.34
C LYS A 66 32.12 -38.74 9.92
N ALA A 67 32.92 -38.60 10.99
CA ALA A 67 33.55 -39.70 11.68
C ALA A 67 32.57 -40.63 12.44
N VAL A 68 31.38 -40.13 12.83
CA VAL A 68 30.33 -40.94 13.50
C VAL A 68 29.14 -41.25 12.60
N GLU A 69 28.84 -40.38 11.64
CA GLU A 69 27.72 -40.43 10.68
C GLU A 69 27.36 -41.85 10.19
N LYS A 70 28.34 -42.57 9.62
CA LYS A 70 28.12 -43.92 9.06
C LYS A 70 27.73 -44.97 10.11
N LYS A 71 28.29 -44.88 11.32
CA LYS A 71 27.93 -45.74 12.46
C LYS A 71 26.50 -45.40 12.90
N SER A 72 26.24 -44.13 13.15
CA SER A 72 24.92 -43.62 13.58
C SER A 72 23.81 -43.96 12.59
N MET A 73 24.08 -43.94 11.28
CA MET A 73 23.11 -44.33 10.24
C MET A 73 22.88 -45.84 10.20
N ALA A 74 23.95 -46.64 10.36
CA ALA A 74 23.83 -48.10 10.45
C ALA A 74 23.06 -48.56 11.71
N GLU A 75 23.12 -47.79 12.79
CA GLU A 75 22.33 -48.01 14.02
C GLU A 75 20.89 -47.50 13.86
N ALA A 76 20.67 -46.30 13.32
CA ALA A 76 19.33 -45.77 13.04
C ALA A 76 18.51 -46.67 12.11
N LYS A 77 19.15 -47.27 11.08
CA LYS A 77 18.53 -48.27 10.19
C LYS A 77 18.19 -49.61 10.85
N ARG A 78 18.64 -49.86 12.09
CA ARG A 78 18.33 -51.08 12.86
C ARG A 78 17.27 -50.88 13.94
N GLU A 79 17.13 -49.69 14.50
CA GLU A 79 16.59 -49.60 15.87
C GLU A 79 15.06 -49.63 15.98
N LYS A 80 14.30 -49.13 14.99
CA LYS A 80 12.84 -49.29 14.80
C LYS A 80 12.36 -48.53 13.54
N PRO A 81 11.07 -48.62 13.13
CA PRO A 81 10.05 -49.59 13.52
C PRO A 81 9.51 -50.42 12.34
N ASN A 82 8.57 -51.34 12.64
CA ASN A 82 7.68 -51.97 11.66
C ASN A 82 6.45 -51.08 11.36
N SER A 83 6.56 -49.76 11.49
CA SER A 83 5.46 -48.78 11.49
C SER A 83 4.73 -48.59 10.15
N LEU A 84 5.02 -49.43 9.17
CA LEU A 84 4.31 -49.55 7.90
C LEU A 84 3.49 -50.85 7.87
N GLN A 85 2.87 -51.19 9.01
CA GLN A 85 1.71 -52.09 9.01
C GLN A 85 0.53 -51.25 8.54
N LYS A 86 0.02 -51.56 7.34
CA LYS A 86 -1.10 -50.85 6.69
C LYS A 86 -2.14 -50.38 7.70
N GLY A 87 -2.24 -49.06 7.87
CA GLY A 87 -3.36 -48.47 8.59
C GLY A 87 -4.66 -48.93 7.95
N ILE A 88 -5.68 -49.18 8.77
CA ILE A 88 -7.05 -49.17 8.27
C ILE A 88 -7.29 -47.74 7.78
N LYS A 89 -7.86 -47.58 6.58
CA LYS A 89 -8.06 -46.27 5.92
C LYS A 89 -8.47 -45.21 6.94
N VAL A 90 -7.63 -44.19 7.09
CA VAL A 90 -7.75 -43.15 8.13
C VAL A 90 -9.18 -42.62 8.19
N VAL A 91 -9.69 -42.39 9.40
CA VAL A 91 -11.11 -42.08 9.65
C VAL A 91 -11.57 -40.97 8.71
N ALA A 92 -12.66 -41.24 8.00
CA ALA A 92 -13.08 -40.59 6.75
C ALA A 92 -13.10 -39.05 6.72
N PHE A 93 -13.06 -38.38 7.88
CA PHE A 93 -13.04 -36.92 7.98
C PHE A 93 -11.65 -36.32 8.15
N GLN A 94 -10.66 -37.02 8.70
CA GLN A 94 -9.26 -36.54 8.66
C GLN A 94 -8.84 -36.45 7.18
N ILE A 95 -9.25 -37.43 6.35
CA ILE A 95 -9.17 -37.40 4.87
C ILE A 95 -10.10 -36.32 4.23
N LEU A 96 -10.99 -35.64 4.97
CA LEU A 96 -11.70 -34.44 4.47
C LEU A 96 -11.07 -33.12 4.94
N GLN A 97 -10.16 -33.17 5.93
CA GLN A 97 -9.35 -32.03 6.38
C GLN A 97 -7.93 -32.02 5.81
N HIS A 98 -7.47 -33.14 5.25
CA HIS A 98 -6.14 -33.34 4.67
C HIS A 98 -6.14 -34.22 3.40
N GLY A 99 -7.32 -34.61 2.87
CA GLY A 99 -7.45 -35.30 1.59
C GLY A 99 -6.56 -36.54 1.42
N LYS A 100 -6.10 -36.74 0.18
CA LYS A 100 -5.32 -37.91 -0.27
C LYS A 100 -4.07 -37.51 -1.05
N SER A 101 -3.97 -36.28 -1.55
CA SER A 101 -2.82 -35.77 -2.31
C SER A 101 -1.71 -35.24 -1.40
N SER A 102 -2.03 -34.75 -0.20
CA SER A 102 -1.03 -34.37 0.80
C SER A 102 -0.49 -35.51 1.67
N ILE A 103 -0.89 -36.77 1.43
CA ILE A 103 -0.34 -37.95 2.12
C ILE A 103 1.05 -38.30 1.58
N ALA A 104 2.05 -38.29 2.45
CA ALA A 104 3.44 -38.64 2.11
C ALA A 104 3.61 -40.13 1.79
N ASP A 105 4.48 -40.42 0.81
CA ASP A 105 4.97 -41.78 0.55
C ASP A 105 5.62 -42.42 1.80
N GLU A 106 5.21 -43.65 2.11
CA GLU A 106 5.72 -44.43 3.24
C GLU A 106 7.25 -44.53 3.25
N SER A 107 7.88 -44.65 2.07
CA SER A 107 9.33 -44.82 1.94
C SER A 107 10.10 -43.51 2.22
N LYS A 108 9.55 -42.37 1.77
CA LYS A 108 10.00 -41.02 2.11
C LYS A 108 9.92 -40.77 3.61
N VAL A 109 8.77 -41.05 4.24
CA VAL A 109 8.58 -40.94 5.69
C VAL A 109 9.63 -41.78 6.42
N ARG A 110 9.72 -43.07 6.09
CA ARG A 110 10.66 -44.01 6.74
C ARG A 110 12.12 -43.59 6.61
N ARG A 111 12.57 -43.15 5.43
CA ARG A 111 13.94 -42.63 5.22
C ARG A 111 14.20 -41.40 6.08
N THR A 112 13.20 -40.53 6.24
CA THR A 112 13.32 -39.26 6.95
C THR A 112 13.36 -39.45 8.46
N LEU A 113 12.55 -40.36 9.02
CA LEU A 113 12.65 -40.77 10.43
C LEU A 113 13.99 -41.46 10.75
N GLN A 114 14.53 -42.27 9.82
CA GLN A 114 15.89 -42.82 9.94
C GLN A 114 16.98 -41.73 9.92
N ASN A 115 16.74 -40.62 9.22
CA ASN A 115 17.64 -39.47 9.24
C ASN A 115 17.64 -38.77 10.61
N GLU A 116 16.46 -38.43 11.15
CA GLU A 116 16.32 -37.84 12.49
C GLU A 116 17.00 -38.72 13.56
N ALA A 117 16.73 -40.02 13.55
CA ALA A 117 17.34 -40.99 14.45
C ALA A 117 18.87 -41.14 14.27
N CYS A 118 19.43 -40.84 13.09
CA CYS A 118 20.88 -40.79 12.87
C CYS A 118 21.48 -39.51 13.44
N VAL A 119 20.89 -38.35 13.13
CA VAL A 119 21.35 -37.03 13.57
C VAL A 119 21.38 -36.95 15.10
N ASN A 120 20.34 -37.43 15.77
CA ASN A 120 20.27 -37.47 17.23
C ASN A 120 21.40 -38.30 17.86
N ARG A 121 21.74 -39.46 17.29
CA ARG A 121 22.89 -40.28 17.74
C ARG A 121 24.22 -39.59 17.47
N ALA A 122 24.40 -39.08 16.26
CA ALA A 122 25.66 -38.48 15.82
C ALA A 122 26.03 -37.31 16.72
N ILE A 123 25.09 -36.38 16.94
CA ILE A 123 25.27 -35.25 17.86
C ILE A 123 25.42 -35.75 19.30
N GLY A 124 24.64 -36.75 19.73
CA GLY A 124 24.75 -37.36 21.06
C GLY A 124 26.14 -37.97 21.35
N ASP A 125 26.76 -38.65 20.38
CA ASP A 125 28.11 -39.21 20.52
C ASP A 125 29.20 -38.14 20.40
N ILE A 126 29.01 -37.13 19.56
CA ILE A 126 29.89 -35.95 19.45
C ILE A 126 29.93 -35.17 20.78
N CYS A 127 28.78 -34.91 21.41
CA CYS A 127 28.67 -34.16 22.67
C CYS A 127 29.09 -34.94 23.93
N LYS A 128 29.52 -36.20 23.77
CA LYS A 128 30.27 -36.96 24.80
C LYS A 128 31.78 -36.74 24.72
N LYS A 129 32.32 -36.27 23.59
CA LYS A 129 33.77 -36.10 23.36
C LYS A 129 34.29 -34.84 24.06
N SER A 130 35.23 -35.00 24.99
CA SER A 130 35.89 -33.88 25.67
C SER A 130 36.62 -32.95 24.68
N SER A 131 37.12 -33.46 23.55
CA SER A 131 37.71 -32.66 22.47
C SER A 131 36.72 -31.64 21.91
N VAL A 132 35.47 -32.07 21.67
CA VAL A 132 34.40 -31.23 21.11
C VAL A 132 33.90 -30.20 22.13
N LEU A 133 33.69 -30.62 23.38
CA LEU A 133 33.26 -29.72 24.45
C LEU A 133 34.29 -28.59 24.69
N ASN A 134 35.58 -28.92 24.65
CA ASN A 134 36.67 -27.94 24.73
C ASN A 134 36.72 -27.03 23.49
N LEU A 135 36.53 -27.57 22.27
CA LEU A 135 36.49 -26.81 21.03
C LEU A 135 35.32 -25.80 20.98
N LEU A 136 34.20 -26.13 21.62
CA LEU A 136 33.00 -25.28 21.70
C LEU A 136 32.98 -24.35 22.93
N GLY A 137 34.00 -24.39 23.79
CA GLY A 137 34.12 -23.54 24.98
C GLY A 137 33.10 -23.83 26.09
N ILE A 138 32.53 -25.04 26.15
CA ILE A 138 31.38 -25.34 27.01
C ILE A 138 31.84 -25.72 28.42
N ALA A 139 31.73 -24.76 29.35
CA ALA A 139 32.05 -24.94 30.77
C ALA A 139 30.90 -25.54 31.62
N ALA A 140 29.69 -25.68 31.06
CA ALA A 140 28.51 -26.20 31.75
C ALA A 140 28.65 -27.69 32.16
N SER A 141 27.80 -28.14 33.08
CA SER A 141 27.77 -29.53 33.58
C SER A 141 26.37 -30.13 33.47
N GLY A 142 26.24 -31.45 33.70
CA GLY A 142 24.95 -32.14 33.59
C GLY A 142 24.33 -32.08 32.19
N GLU A 143 23.01 -31.96 32.13
CA GLU A 143 22.22 -31.98 30.89
C GLU A 143 22.28 -30.65 30.12
N GLU A 144 22.42 -29.52 30.82
CA GLU A 144 22.65 -28.18 30.25
C GLU A 144 23.83 -28.20 29.26
N ARG A 145 24.93 -28.86 29.64
CA ARG A 145 26.12 -29.07 28.78
C ARG A 145 25.77 -29.78 27.46
N ILE A 146 24.83 -30.72 27.49
CA ILE A 146 24.43 -31.50 26.32
C ILE A 146 23.50 -30.65 25.43
N SER A 147 22.61 -29.86 26.03
CA SER A 147 21.74 -28.91 25.31
C SER A 147 22.55 -27.85 24.54
N ILE A 148 23.45 -27.14 25.24
CA ILE A 148 24.34 -26.12 24.63
C ILE A 148 25.22 -26.74 23.53
N CYS A 149 25.71 -27.96 23.75
CA CYS A 149 26.51 -28.67 22.74
C CYS A 149 25.68 -29.04 21.50
N ARG A 150 24.46 -29.57 21.67
CA ARG A 150 23.55 -29.88 20.57
C ARG A 150 23.29 -28.66 19.69
N GLU A 151 23.00 -27.52 20.32
CA GLU A 151 22.75 -26.26 19.61
C GLU A 151 23.99 -25.76 18.84
N LYS A 152 25.14 -25.63 19.51
CA LYS A 152 26.39 -25.16 18.85
C LYS A 152 26.89 -26.12 17.77
N VAL A 153 26.68 -27.43 17.91
CA VAL A 153 26.93 -28.42 16.84
C VAL A 153 25.97 -28.22 15.67
N LEU A 154 24.67 -28.08 15.90
CA LEU A 154 23.68 -27.86 14.83
C LEU A 154 23.93 -26.55 14.06
N GLN A 155 24.34 -25.47 14.72
CA GLN A 155 24.75 -24.22 14.07
C GLN A 155 25.84 -24.47 13.02
N CYS A 156 26.91 -25.15 13.41
CA CYS A 156 28.03 -25.48 12.51
C CYS A 156 27.66 -26.38 11.34
N LEU A 157 26.61 -27.19 11.46
CA LEU A 157 26.31 -28.27 10.53
C LEU A 157 25.30 -27.89 9.41
N LYS A 158 24.64 -26.73 9.49
CA LYS A 158 23.62 -26.29 8.52
C LYS A 158 24.13 -26.29 7.07
N HIS A 159 23.45 -27.05 6.20
CA HIS A 159 23.55 -26.97 4.74
C HIS A 159 22.17 -27.19 4.10
N ARG A 160 21.59 -26.16 3.46
CA ARG A 160 20.37 -26.28 2.63
C ARG A 160 20.37 -25.32 1.43
N PRO A 161 21.18 -25.54 0.38
CA PRO A 161 20.78 -25.14 -0.96
C PRO A 161 19.58 -26.02 -1.37
N LEU A 162 18.47 -25.41 -1.78
CA LEU A 162 17.40 -26.14 -2.49
C LEU A 162 17.91 -26.53 -3.90
N GLY A 163 17.27 -27.52 -4.53
CA GLY A 163 17.69 -28.04 -5.84
C GLY A 163 17.65 -27.00 -6.95
N SER A 164 18.48 -27.20 -7.98
CA SER A 164 18.46 -26.39 -9.19
C SER A 164 17.31 -26.83 -10.11
N VAL A 165 16.31 -25.97 -10.28
CA VAL A 165 15.31 -26.04 -11.35
C VAL A 165 15.73 -25.03 -12.43
N GLU A 166 15.62 -25.40 -13.70
CA GLU A 166 15.82 -24.47 -14.83
C GLU A 166 14.46 -23.85 -15.19
N CYS A 167 14.44 -22.53 -15.35
CA CYS A 167 13.21 -21.80 -15.65
C CYS A 167 13.06 -21.54 -17.16
N PRO A 168 11.82 -21.49 -17.68
CA PRO A 168 11.57 -21.14 -19.08
C PRO A 168 12.12 -19.73 -19.38
N ASP A 169 12.68 -19.58 -20.58
CA ASP A 169 13.13 -18.28 -21.08
C ASP A 169 11.94 -17.31 -21.18
N LYS A 170 12.15 -16.06 -20.74
CA LYS A 170 11.17 -14.96 -20.81
C LYS A 170 10.79 -14.58 -22.25
N SER A 171 11.52 -15.07 -23.25
CA SER A 171 11.14 -14.97 -24.67
C SER A 171 9.96 -15.89 -25.06
N LYS A 172 9.62 -16.90 -24.25
CA LYS A 172 8.50 -17.82 -24.48
C LYS A 172 7.19 -17.26 -23.93
N GLU A 173 6.08 -17.52 -24.65
CA GLU A 173 4.74 -17.14 -24.20
C GLU A 173 4.31 -17.85 -22.91
N GLU A 174 4.76 -19.10 -22.70
CA GLU A 174 4.62 -19.87 -21.46
C GLU A 174 5.07 -19.08 -20.21
N ALA A 175 6.18 -18.33 -20.31
CA ALA A 175 6.79 -17.60 -19.19
C ALA A 175 6.03 -16.31 -18.80
N ARG A 176 4.87 -16.03 -19.42
CA ARG A 176 3.93 -14.96 -19.06
C ARG A 176 3.07 -15.29 -17.84
N PHE A 177 2.85 -16.58 -17.58
CA PHE A 177 1.90 -17.09 -16.59
C PHE A 177 2.63 -17.74 -15.41
N ARG A 178 1.91 -17.94 -14.30
CA ARG A 178 2.41 -18.76 -13.18
C ARG A 178 2.36 -20.23 -13.61
N THR A 179 3.35 -21.03 -13.25
CA THR A 179 3.17 -22.51 -13.26
C THR A 179 2.05 -22.90 -12.29
N ILE A 180 1.53 -24.13 -12.35
CA ILE A 180 0.55 -24.57 -11.33
C ILE A 180 1.23 -24.81 -9.98
N ASP A 181 2.49 -25.28 -9.97
CA ASP A 181 3.26 -25.59 -8.76
C ASP A 181 3.93 -24.38 -8.07
N GLY A 182 3.76 -23.16 -8.61
CA GLY A 182 4.41 -21.95 -8.12
C GLY A 182 5.93 -21.85 -8.35
N THR A 183 6.56 -22.81 -9.04
CA THR A 183 7.98 -22.71 -9.39
C THR A 183 8.29 -21.53 -10.31
N CYS A 184 9.56 -21.14 -10.35
CA CYS A 184 10.10 -20.12 -11.24
C CYS A 184 9.55 -18.69 -11.07
N ASN A 185 8.63 -18.45 -10.14
CA ASN A 185 8.25 -17.09 -9.73
C ASN A 185 9.48 -16.26 -9.33
N ASN A 186 10.42 -16.87 -8.60
CA ASN A 186 11.73 -16.30 -8.33
C ASN A 186 12.81 -16.97 -9.20
N VAL A 187 13.12 -16.38 -10.36
CA VAL A 187 14.11 -16.90 -11.33
C VAL A 187 15.51 -17.11 -10.72
N ARG A 188 15.88 -16.42 -9.62
CA ARG A 188 17.16 -16.63 -8.90
C ARG A 188 17.10 -17.76 -7.87
N ARG A 189 15.91 -18.12 -7.40
CA ARG A 189 15.62 -19.16 -6.39
C ARG A 189 14.29 -19.83 -6.74
N PRO A 190 14.22 -20.67 -7.79
CA PRO A 190 12.95 -21.11 -8.39
C PRO A 190 11.98 -21.87 -7.49
N LEU A 191 12.45 -22.34 -6.32
CA LEU A 191 11.68 -23.06 -5.31
C LEU A 191 11.22 -22.15 -4.14
N PHE A 192 11.46 -20.84 -4.19
CA PHE A 192 10.89 -19.90 -3.20
C PHE A 192 9.39 -19.73 -3.44
N GLY A 193 8.58 -20.32 -2.54
CA GLY A 193 7.12 -20.26 -2.59
C GLY A 193 6.44 -21.37 -3.40
N ALA A 194 7.23 -22.28 -3.98
CA ALA A 194 6.71 -23.42 -4.74
C ALA A 194 6.11 -24.52 -3.84
N ALA A 195 5.20 -25.30 -4.42
CA ALA A 195 4.62 -26.51 -3.87
C ALA A 195 5.67 -27.58 -3.52
N HIS A 196 5.34 -28.44 -2.57
CA HIS A 196 6.21 -29.47 -2.00
C HIS A 196 7.57 -28.98 -1.42
N THR A 197 7.68 -27.70 -1.07
CA THR A 197 8.88 -27.11 -0.41
C THR A 197 8.69 -26.98 1.10
N PRO A 198 9.76 -26.90 1.93
CA PRO A 198 9.60 -26.85 3.38
C PRO A 198 9.10 -25.47 3.86
N PHE A 199 8.19 -25.46 4.84
CA PHE A 199 7.77 -24.21 5.50
C PHE A 199 8.96 -23.43 6.05
N ARG A 200 8.90 -22.10 5.97
CA ARG A 200 9.97 -21.22 6.46
C ARG A 200 10.02 -21.21 8.00
N ARG A 201 11.24 -21.25 8.56
CA ARG A 201 11.51 -20.84 9.95
C ARG A 201 11.80 -19.34 10.00
N VAL A 202 11.11 -18.61 10.88
CA VAL A 202 11.41 -17.20 11.23
C VAL A 202 11.95 -17.04 12.65
N GLN A 203 11.80 -18.09 13.46
CA GLN A 203 12.61 -18.38 14.65
C GLN A 203 13.09 -19.84 14.53
N PRO A 204 14.20 -20.22 15.18
CA PRO A 204 14.64 -21.62 15.25
C PRO A 204 13.53 -22.56 15.73
N ALA A 205 13.62 -23.84 15.35
CA ALA A 205 12.69 -24.86 15.84
C ALA A 205 12.94 -25.11 17.34
N ASP A 206 11.87 -25.08 18.14
CA ASP A 206 11.95 -25.30 19.58
C ASP A 206 11.56 -26.73 19.94
N TYR A 207 12.55 -27.62 19.82
CA TYR A 207 12.48 -29.02 20.20
C TYR A 207 13.34 -29.28 21.45
N GLU A 208 12.95 -30.26 22.28
CA GLU A 208 13.65 -30.67 23.50
C GLU A 208 15.09 -31.14 23.19
N ASP A 209 15.21 -32.03 22.20
CA ASP A 209 16.48 -32.60 21.71
C ASP A 209 17.19 -31.71 20.67
N LYS A 210 16.58 -30.57 20.30
CA LYS A 210 16.93 -29.69 19.17
C LYS A 210 16.86 -30.35 17.78
N VAL A 211 16.26 -31.54 17.66
CA VAL A 211 16.09 -32.29 16.41
C VAL A 211 14.60 -32.53 16.10
N SER A 212 13.87 -33.32 16.90
CA SER A 212 12.44 -33.58 16.67
C SER A 212 11.58 -33.98 17.88
N SER A 213 12.13 -34.11 19.09
CA SER A 213 11.36 -34.30 20.32
C SER A 213 10.49 -33.07 20.65
N PRO A 214 9.17 -33.20 20.84
CA PRO A 214 8.28 -32.09 21.17
C PRO A 214 8.72 -31.25 22.38
N ARG A 215 8.37 -29.95 22.36
CA ARG A 215 8.79 -28.95 23.35
C ARG A 215 8.39 -29.31 24.79
N VAL A 216 9.32 -29.09 25.73
CA VAL A 216 9.13 -29.16 27.20
C VAL A 216 9.00 -27.76 27.82
N ALA A 217 8.63 -27.69 29.09
CA ALA A 217 8.58 -26.45 29.87
C ALA A 217 10.00 -25.92 30.21
N GLU A 218 10.09 -24.67 30.63
CA GLU A 218 11.35 -24.02 31.06
C GLU A 218 12.02 -24.76 32.26
N SER A 219 11.24 -25.47 33.06
CA SER A 219 11.70 -26.34 34.16
C SER A 219 12.20 -27.73 33.75
N GLY A 220 12.05 -28.11 32.48
CA GLY A 220 12.24 -29.48 31.98
C GLY A 220 11.02 -30.39 32.15
N ASP A 221 9.96 -29.94 32.83
CA ASP A 221 8.69 -30.67 32.91
C ASP A 221 7.96 -30.76 31.56
N LYS A 222 7.00 -31.67 31.45
CA LYS A 222 6.07 -31.68 30.31
C LYS A 222 5.15 -30.45 30.34
N LEU A 223 5.02 -29.77 29.20
CA LEU A 223 4.05 -28.68 29.00
C LEU A 223 2.62 -29.15 29.37
N PRO A 224 1.74 -28.23 29.86
CA PRO A 224 0.40 -28.59 30.31
C PRO A 224 -0.42 -29.26 29.20
N ASN A 225 -1.23 -30.24 29.59
CA ASN A 225 -2.11 -30.99 28.69
C ASN A 225 -2.98 -30.04 27.85
N ALA A 226 -2.98 -30.23 26.53
CA ALA A 226 -3.62 -29.30 25.59
C ALA A 226 -5.14 -29.16 25.81
N ARG A 227 -5.84 -30.22 26.22
CA ARG A 227 -7.26 -30.16 26.57
C ARG A 227 -7.50 -29.45 27.91
N ASN A 228 -6.59 -29.55 28.89
CA ASN A 228 -6.65 -28.71 30.09
C ASN A 228 -6.46 -27.22 29.75
N VAL A 229 -5.54 -26.87 28.84
CA VAL A 229 -5.39 -25.49 28.36
C VAL A 229 -6.68 -25.00 27.68
N SER A 230 -7.31 -25.81 26.82
CA SER A 230 -8.63 -25.51 26.24
C SER A 230 -9.71 -25.32 27.34
N ARG A 231 -9.85 -26.25 28.28
CA ARG A 231 -10.85 -26.21 29.37
C ARG A 231 -10.70 -25.03 30.31
N PHE A 232 -9.47 -24.65 30.66
CA PHE A 232 -9.19 -23.70 31.74
C PHE A 232 -8.71 -22.32 31.27
N VAL A 233 -7.94 -22.22 30.17
CA VAL A 233 -7.57 -20.93 29.58
C VAL A 233 -8.73 -20.35 28.80
N HIS A 234 -9.21 -21.09 27.81
CA HIS A 234 -10.26 -20.66 26.88
C HIS A 234 -11.69 -20.83 27.43
N ALA A 235 -11.83 -21.56 28.55
CA ALA A 235 -13.10 -21.96 29.17
C ALA A 235 -13.97 -22.87 28.30
N ARG A 236 -14.92 -23.58 28.92
CA ARG A 236 -15.88 -24.46 28.22
C ARG A 236 -17.09 -23.66 27.74
N ASN A 237 -17.52 -23.91 26.52
CA ASN A 237 -18.66 -23.22 25.89
C ASN A 237 -19.90 -24.09 25.63
N ALA A 238 -19.93 -25.37 26.02
CA ALA A 238 -21.12 -26.26 25.97
C ALA A 238 -22.50 -25.64 26.29
N ASN A 239 -22.56 -24.62 27.15
CA ASN A 239 -23.80 -23.95 27.58
C ASN A 239 -23.78 -22.42 27.34
N ARG A 240 -23.03 -21.94 26.34
CA ARG A 240 -22.86 -20.50 26.05
C ARG A 240 -22.78 -20.24 24.55
N LYS A 241 -23.62 -19.33 24.04
CA LYS A 241 -23.40 -18.77 22.70
C LYS A 241 -22.15 -17.89 22.69
N ASN A 242 -21.40 -17.94 21.58
CA ASN A 242 -20.32 -16.99 21.33
C ASN A 242 -20.85 -15.56 21.24
N PRO A 243 -20.03 -14.54 21.58
CA PRO A 243 -20.39 -13.16 21.37
C PRO A 243 -20.18 -12.76 19.89
N ASP A 244 -21.18 -12.13 19.29
CA ASP A 244 -21.13 -11.67 17.90
C ASP A 244 -20.07 -10.56 17.69
N SER A 245 -19.37 -10.63 16.56
CA SER A 245 -18.44 -9.61 16.11
C SER A 245 -19.19 -8.35 15.68
N PRO A 246 -18.77 -7.15 16.14
CA PRO A 246 -19.40 -5.89 15.74
C PRO A 246 -19.00 -5.41 14.34
N THR A 247 -18.05 -6.09 13.69
CA THR A 247 -17.41 -5.62 12.43
C THR A 247 -17.14 -6.73 11.40
N LEU A 248 -17.26 -8.01 11.76
CA LEU A 248 -16.97 -9.14 10.85
C LEU A 248 -18.24 -9.96 10.62
N THR A 249 -18.59 -10.15 9.35
CA THR A 249 -19.63 -11.09 8.93
C THR A 249 -19.07 -12.51 8.88
N HIS A 250 -19.94 -13.51 8.81
CA HIS A 250 -19.54 -14.92 8.77
C HIS A 250 -18.83 -15.28 7.44
N LEU A 251 -19.01 -14.46 6.40
CA LEU A 251 -18.19 -14.49 5.18
C LEU A 251 -16.73 -14.18 5.47
N ALA A 252 -16.39 -13.28 6.41
CA ALA A 252 -14.99 -13.02 6.76
C ALA A 252 -14.30 -14.23 7.41
N MET A 253 -15.05 -15.06 8.17
CA MET A 253 -14.53 -16.34 8.68
C MET A 253 -14.20 -17.29 7.52
N ASN A 254 -15.16 -17.48 6.61
CA ASN A 254 -15.01 -18.36 5.45
C ASN A 254 -13.96 -17.87 4.46
N TRP A 255 -13.80 -16.55 4.27
CA TRP A 255 -12.72 -15.97 3.47
C TRP A 255 -11.35 -16.24 4.10
N GLY A 256 -11.23 -16.11 5.43
CA GLY A 256 -10.01 -16.47 6.14
C GLY A 256 -9.62 -17.94 5.94
N GLN A 257 -10.58 -18.85 5.99
CA GLN A 257 -10.35 -20.27 5.71
C GLN A 257 -9.99 -20.52 4.25
N PHE A 258 -10.76 -19.97 3.30
CA PHE A 258 -10.50 -20.07 1.86
C PHE A 258 -9.09 -19.57 1.50
N MET A 259 -8.63 -18.47 2.11
CA MET A 259 -7.27 -17.98 1.90
C MET A 259 -6.18 -18.75 2.65
N ASP A 260 -6.45 -19.39 3.80
CA ASP A 260 -5.50 -20.34 4.39
C ASP A 260 -5.27 -21.50 3.42
N HIS A 261 -6.35 -21.97 2.80
CA HIS A 261 -6.34 -23.06 1.84
C HIS A 261 -5.68 -22.71 0.49
N ASP A 262 -5.40 -21.42 0.23
CA ASP A 262 -4.63 -20.97 -0.95
C ASP A 262 -3.11 -20.94 -0.71
N VAL A 263 -2.66 -20.94 0.57
CA VAL A 263 -1.22 -20.73 0.89
C VAL A 263 -0.63 -21.69 1.92
N THR A 264 -1.44 -22.49 2.65
CA THR A 264 -0.93 -23.52 3.57
C THR A 264 -1.69 -24.85 3.49
N LEU A 265 -0.96 -25.94 3.29
CA LEU A 265 -1.37 -27.32 3.53
C LEU A 265 -0.12 -28.11 3.94
N ALA A 266 -0.15 -28.73 5.11
CA ALA A 266 0.98 -29.53 5.57
C ALA A 266 0.82 -30.98 5.11
N GLU A 267 1.92 -31.58 4.66
CA GLU A 267 2.00 -32.98 4.27
C GLU A 267 1.73 -33.90 5.48
N GLU A 268 0.80 -34.84 5.36
CA GLU A 268 0.46 -35.83 6.40
C GLU A 268 1.09 -37.20 6.14
N GLN A 269 1.00 -38.11 7.11
CA GLN A 269 1.53 -39.48 7.04
C GLN A 269 0.53 -40.47 7.64
N GLU A 270 0.40 -41.67 7.06
CA GLU A 270 -0.45 -42.71 7.64
C GLU A 270 0.23 -43.33 8.88
N CYS A 271 -0.49 -43.33 10.02
CA CYS A 271 -0.02 -43.96 11.26
C CYS A 271 -1.22 -44.41 12.13
N ASP A 272 -1.18 -45.64 12.64
CA ASP A 272 -2.15 -46.10 13.64
C ASP A 272 -1.87 -45.45 15.01
N CYS A 273 -2.79 -44.59 15.41
CA CYS A 273 -2.80 -43.95 16.72
C CYS A 273 -4.15 -44.14 17.45
N GLU A 274 -4.85 -45.25 17.20
CA GLU A 274 -6.14 -45.61 17.84
C GLU A 274 -6.01 -45.94 19.35
N THR A 275 -4.81 -45.83 19.93
CA THR A 275 -4.59 -46.04 21.38
C THR A 275 -3.87 -44.87 22.04
N LEU A 276 -4.34 -44.48 23.24
CA LEU A 276 -3.73 -43.42 24.07
C LEU A 276 -2.26 -43.70 24.41
N ASN A 277 -1.89 -44.97 24.61
CA ASN A 277 -0.54 -45.40 24.97
C ASN A 277 0.18 -46.09 23.78
N SER A 278 -0.07 -45.65 22.54
CA SER A 278 0.63 -46.18 21.36
C SER A 278 2.16 -46.09 21.56
N THR A 279 2.88 -47.12 21.13
CA THR A 279 4.36 -47.14 21.21
C THR A 279 5.04 -46.54 19.99
N GLU A 280 4.26 -46.04 19.02
CA GLU A 280 4.79 -45.45 17.79
C GLU A 280 5.10 -43.95 17.98
N PRO A 281 6.35 -43.49 17.75
CA PRO A 281 6.78 -42.12 18.06
C PRO A 281 6.03 -40.99 17.33
N GLU A 282 5.34 -41.33 16.23
CA GLU A 282 4.58 -40.38 15.41
C GLU A 282 3.14 -40.16 15.92
N CYS A 283 2.73 -40.89 16.96
CA CYS A 283 1.48 -40.65 17.69
C CYS A 283 1.70 -39.64 18.83
N PHE A 284 1.10 -38.46 18.72
CA PHE A 284 1.21 -37.39 19.71
C PHE A 284 -0.15 -37.03 20.34
N ASN A 285 -0.97 -38.07 20.56
CA ASN A 285 -2.35 -38.01 21.07
C ASN A 285 -2.53 -37.14 22.32
N VAL A 286 -3.63 -36.39 22.38
CA VAL A 286 -3.99 -35.57 23.56
C VAL A 286 -4.84 -36.42 24.50
N LYS A 287 -4.31 -36.80 25.67
CA LYS A 287 -5.11 -37.48 26.71
C LYS A 287 -6.28 -36.60 27.18
N VAL A 288 -7.49 -37.16 27.24
CA VAL A 288 -8.63 -36.50 27.91
C VAL A 288 -8.48 -36.66 29.42
N PRO A 289 -8.57 -35.58 30.22
CA PRO A 289 -8.56 -35.65 31.68
C PRO A 289 -9.73 -36.48 32.24
N SER A 290 -9.52 -37.23 33.32
CA SER A 290 -10.56 -38.05 33.96
C SER A 290 -11.67 -37.22 34.63
N ASP A 291 -11.44 -35.93 34.85
CA ASP A 291 -12.40 -34.95 35.34
C ASP A 291 -13.15 -34.19 34.22
N ASP A 292 -12.90 -34.50 32.94
CA ASP A 292 -13.56 -33.84 31.80
C ASP A 292 -14.91 -34.48 31.45
N ASP A 293 -15.93 -34.20 32.26
CA ASP A 293 -17.29 -34.78 32.19
C ASP A 293 -18.07 -34.53 30.88
N VAL A 294 -17.54 -33.74 29.94
CA VAL A 294 -18.10 -33.58 28.58
C VAL A 294 -17.67 -34.74 27.67
N PHE A 295 -16.39 -35.11 27.71
CA PHE A 295 -15.83 -36.17 26.87
C PHE A 295 -15.88 -37.55 27.55
N GLN A 296 -15.68 -37.61 28.87
CA GLN A 296 -15.77 -38.86 29.64
C GLN A 296 -17.19 -39.47 29.63
N ARG A 297 -18.26 -38.64 29.54
CA ARG A 297 -19.66 -39.13 29.36
C ARG A 297 -19.97 -39.62 27.94
N ARG A 298 -19.03 -39.49 27.02
CA ARG A 298 -19.12 -39.90 25.61
C ARG A 298 -18.09 -40.99 25.28
N ASP A 299 -17.54 -41.62 26.32
CA ASP A 299 -16.48 -42.64 26.28
C ASP A 299 -15.16 -42.22 25.58
N VAL A 300 -14.96 -40.91 25.36
CA VAL A 300 -13.74 -40.37 24.74
C VAL A 300 -12.65 -40.16 25.79
N THR A 301 -11.56 -40.92 25.67
CA THR A 301 -10.43 -40.93 26.64
C THR A 301 -9.16 -40.26 26.11
N PHE A 302 -9.07 -39.97 24.81
CA PHE A 302 -8.00 -39.22 24.15
C PHE A 302 -8.50 -38.64 22.81
N PHE A 303 -7.78 -37.68 22.25
CA PHE A 303 -7.94 -37.20 20.88
C PHE A 303 -6.76 -37.66 20.03
N GLN A 304 -7.02 -38.20 18.84
CA GLN A 304 -5.97 -38.66 17.93
C GLN A 304 -5.25 -37.48 17.28
N VAL A 305 -3.92 -37.45 17.40
CA VAL A 305 -3.04 -36.48 16.73
C VAL A 305 -1.83 -37.22 16.18
N ILE A 306 -1.85 -37.51 14.88
CA ILE A 306 -0.69 -37.98 14.12
C ILE A 306 0.20 -36.76 13.83
N ARG A 307 1.51 -36.88 13.99
CA ARG A 307 2.47 -35.80 13.60
C ARG A 307 2.45 -35.57 12.10
N ASP A 308 2.63 -34.33 11.64
CA ASP A 308 2.76 -34.04 10.21
C ASP A 308 4.03 -34.70 9.63
N ALA A 309 4.00 -35.08 8.35
CA ALA A 309 5.11 -35.79 7.71
C ALA A 309 6.40 -34.96 7.73
N PRO A 310 7.54 -35.56 8.14
CA PRO A 310 8.80 -34.85 8.17
C PRO A 310 9.30 -34.61 6.73
N HIS A 311 9.79 -33.40 6.47
CA HIS A 311 10.30 -33.00 5.17
C HIS A 311 11.60 -33.74 4.82
N GLY A 312 11.71 -34.18 3.57
CA GLY A 312 12.83 -34.98 3.09
C GLY A 312 14.19 -34.28 3.19
N PHE A 313 15.22 -35.04 3.55
CA PHE A 313 16.60 -34.54 3.64
C PHE A 313 17.37 -34.73 2.32
N ILE A 314 18.25 -33.77 2.00
CA ILE A 314 19.08 -33.76 0.78
C ILE A 314 20.08 -34.93 0.73
N ALA A 315 20.49 -35.45 1.88
CA ALA A 315 21.45 -36.56 2.03
C ALA A 315 21.10 -37.42 3.24
N GLU A 316 21.61 -38.67 3.27
CA GLU A 316 21.50 -39.52 4.46
C GLU A 316 22.28 -38.93 5.65
N CYS A 317 21.69 -39.01 6.85
CA CYS A 317 22.17 -38.40 8.09
C CYS A 317 22.40 -36.87 8.02
N SER A 318 21.70 -36.17 7.12
CA SER A 318 21.83 -34.71 6.98
C SER A 318 21.35 -33.98 8.25
N PRO A 319 22.22 -33.21 8.93
CA PRO A 319 21.91 -32.60 10.22
C PRO A 319 21.03 -31.35 10.14
N GLY A 320 20.06 -31.28 11.05
CA GLY A 320 19.15 -30.15 11.24
C GLY A 320 17.93 -30.57 12.06
N PRO A 321 17.07 -29.61 12.46
CA PRO A 321 15.77 -29.93 13.04
C PRO A 321 14.80 -30.47 11.98
N ARG A 322 13.77 -31.18 12.46
CA ARG A 322 12.60 -31.59 11.67
C ARG A 322 11.90 -30.35 11.10
N GLU A 323 11.62 -30.43 9.82
CA GLU A 323 10.75 -29.48 9.11
C GLU A 323 9.58 -30.22 8.49
N HIS A 324 8.61 -29.47 8.01
CA HIS A 324 7.38 -29.99 7.41
C HIS A 324 7.20 -29.36 6.03
N THR A 325 6.65 -30.11 5.09
CA THR A 325 6.43 -29.68 3.71
C THR A 325 5.13 -28.89 3.60
N ASN A 326 5.12 -27.77 2.86
CA ASN A 326 3.90 -27.19 2.32
C ASN A 326 3.59 -27.92 0.99
N THR A 327 2.46 -28.61 0.86
CA THR A 327 2.14 -29.36 -0.36
C THR A 327 1.57 -28.49 -1.46
N ILE A 328 0.98 -27.34 -1.12
CA ILE A 328 0.46 -26.35 -2.07
C ILE A 328 1.43 -25.16 -2.26
N THR A 329 1.12 -24.24 -3.17
CA THR A 329 1.90 -23.00 -3.35
C THR A 329 1.87 -22.13 -2.08
N ALA A 330 2.76 -21.14 -2.00
CA ALA A 330 2.78 -20.16 -0.92
C ALA A 330 2.18 -18.79 -1.33
N PHE A 331 1.67 -18.69 -2.57
CA PHE A 331 1.23 -17.43 -3.17
C PHE A 331 -0.29 -17.31 -3.13
N ILE A 332 -0.80 -16.08 -3.05
CA ILE A 332 -2.20 -15.84 -3.40
C ILE A 332 -2.30 -15.89 -4.93
N ASP A 333 -2.58 -17.08 -5.47
CA ASP A 333 -2.75 -17.32 -6.91
C ASP A 333 -3.93 -18.21 -7.28
N ALA A 334 -4.85 -18.46 -6.32
CA ALA A 334 -6.03 -19.29 -6.48
C ALA A 334 -5.69 -20.77 -6.78
N SER A 335 -4.59 -21.30 -6.22
CA SER A 335 -4.34 -22.74 -6.20
C SER A 335 -5.52 -23.49 -5.57
N ASN A 336 -6.21 -22.91 -4.59
CA ASN A 336 -7.44 -23.48 -4.01
C ASN A 336 -8.63 -23.64 -5.00
N VAL A 337 -8.55 -23.03 -6.19
CA VAL A 337 -9.46 -23.21 -7.32
C VAL A 337 -8.83 -24.09 -8.41
N TYR A 338 -7.55 -23.91 -8.72
CA TYR A 338 -6.88 -24.47 -9.90
C TYR A 338 -6.01 -25.71 -9.67
N GLY A 339 -5.69 -26.03 -8.42
CA GLY A 339 -4.76 -27.09 -8.04
C GLY A 339 -3.36 -26.56 -7.77
N SER A 340 -2.50 -27.42 -7.19
CA SER A 340 -1.06 -27.18 -7.03
C SER A 340 -0.18 -28.15 -7.84
N SER A 341 -0.80 -28.96 -8.71
CA SER A 341 -0.11 -29.80 -9.69
C SER A 341 -0.77 -29.73 -11.08
N GLU A 342 0.02 -29.88 -12.14
CA GLU A 342 -0.49 -29.86 -13.53
C GLU A 342 -1.50 -31.00 -13.80
N GLU A 343 -1.37 -32.15 -13.12
CA GLU A 343 -2.33 -33.27 -13.21
C GLU A 343 -3.71 -32.89 -12.61
N GLU A 344 -3.71 -32.19 -11.48
CA GLU A 344 -4.90 -31.69 -10.82
C GLU A 344 -5.56 -30.56 -11.63
N ALA A 345 -4.77 -29.62 -12.16
CA ALA A 345 -5.27 -28.55 -13.03
C ALA A 345 -5.91 -29.08 -14.32
N GLU A 346 -5.28 -30.07 -14.97
CA GLU A 346 -5.86 -30.79 -16.11
C GLU A 346 -7.13 -31.56 -15.70
N HIS A 347 -7.12 -32.21 -14.53
CA HIS A 347 -8.32 -32.90 -14.03
C HIS A 347 -9.47 -31.93 -13.77
N LEU A 348 -9.22 -30.69 -13.32
CA LEU A 348 -10.27 -29.74 -12.95
C LEU A 348 -10.82 -28.92 -14.13
N ARG A 349 -10.15 -28.88 -15.28
CA ARG A 349 -10.56 -28.06 -16.44
C ARG A 349 -11.31 -28.81 -17.54
N THR A 350 -11.88 -28.07 -18.49
CA THR A 350 -12.51 -28.60 -19.71
C THR A 350 -11.75 -28.15 -20.97
N PRO A 351 -11.82 -28.89 -22.09
CA PRO A 351 -11.01 -28.62 -23.30
C PRO A 351 -11.29 -27.29 -24.03
N ASP A 352 -12.20 -26.48 -23.52
CA ASP A 352 -12.61 -25.16 -24.03
C ASP A 352 -12.13 -24.00 -23.14
N GLY A 353 -11.21 -24.26 -22.21
CA GLY A 353 -10.59 -23.24 -21.36
C GLY A 353 -11.42 -22.86 -20.13
N ARG A 354 -12.47 -23.61 -19.82
CA ARG A 354 -13.31 -23.44 -18.61
C ARG A 354 -12.92 -24.44 -17.52
N MET A 355 -13.47 -24.25 -16.33
CA MET A 355 -13.43 -25.21 -15.22
C MET A 355 -14.62 -26.17 -15.31
N ARG A 356 -14.40 -27.44 -14.96
CA ARG A 356 -15.46 -28.46 -14.83
C ARG A 356 -16.50 -28.03 -13.80
N ILE A 357 -17.74 -28.44 -14.04
CA ILE A 357 -18.89 -28.18 -13.20
C ILE A 357 -19.83 -29.39 -13.21
N MET A 358 -20.61 -29.55 -12.14
CA MET A 358 -21.77 -30.43 -12.14
C MET A 358 -23.05 -29.60 -12.31
N LYS A 359 -23.83 -29.91 -13.34
CA LYS A 359 -25.19 -29.36 -13.51
C LYS A 359 -26.16 -30.10 -12.60
N THR A 360 -27.04 -29.37 -11.92
CA THR A 360 -28.11 -29.99 -11.12
C THR A 360 -29.12 -30.69 -12.03
N ARG A 361 -29.75 -31.77 -11.55
CA ARG A 361 -30.68 -32.57 -12.40
C ARG A 361 -31.89 -31.75 -12.83
N HIS A 362 -32.37 -32.05 -14.05
CA HIS A 362 -33.32 -31.23 -14.82
C HIS A 362 -34.52 -30.68 -14.00
N GLY A 363 -34.83 -29.39 -14.18
CA GLY A 363 -35.98 -28.73 -13.54
C GLY A 363 -35.68 -28.02 -12.21
N CYS A 364 -34.41 -27.90 -11.82
CA CYS A 364 -33.99 -27.09 -10.67
C CYS A 364 -33.40 -25.75 -11.15
N PRO A 365 -33.81 -24.60 -10.57
CA PRO A 365 -33.21 -23.29 -10.84
C PRO A 365 -31.92 -23.07 -10.01
N LEU A 366 -31.30 -24.14 -9.52
CA LEU A 366 -30.00 -24.07 -8.84
C LEU A 366 -28.91 -23.96 -9.90
N GLY A 367 -28.12 -22.89 -9.82
CA GLY A 367 -26.96 -22.69 -10.70
C GLY A 367 -25.92 -23.80 -10.57
N ASP A 368 -24.98 -23.84 -11.52
CA ASP A 368 -23.96 -24.89 -11.60
C ASP A 368 -23.17 -25.04 -10.29
N LEU A 369 -22.82 -26.29 -9.94
CA LEU A 369 -22.03 -26.65 -8.76
C LEU A 369 -20.61 -27.06 -9.17
N LEU A 370 -19.72 -27.16 -8.19
CA LEU A 370 -18.42 -27.81 -8.34
C LEU A 370 -18.56 -29.24 -8.92
N PRO A 371 -17.54 -29.78 -9.59
CA PRO A 371 -17.57 -31.16 -10.05
C PRO A 371 -17.73 -32.14 -8.88
N ALA A 372 -18.40 -33.26 -9.13
CA ALA A 372 -18.56 -34.33 -8.14
C ALA A 372 -17.24 -35.07 -7.89
N GLN A 373 -16.99 -35.42 -6.63
CA GLN A 373 -16.07 -36.50 -6.27
C GLN A 373 -16.66 -37.84 -6.73
N THR A 374 -15.89 -38.60 -7.51
CA THR A 374 -16.28 -39.88 -8.09
C THR A 374 -15.26 -41.01 -7.85
N ASP A 375 -14.08 -40.73 -7.27
CA ASP A 375 -13.16 -41.78 -6.82
C ASP A 375 -13.73 -42.44 -5.55
N PRO A 376 -14.09 -43.74 -5.58
CA PRO A 376 -14.56 -44.46 -4.39
C PRO A 376 -13.47 -44.64 -3.32
N GLU A 377 -12.20 -44.40 -3.66
CA GLU A 377 -11.10 -44.42 -2.69
C GLU A 377 -11.01 -43.14 -1.86
N ILE A 378 -11.61 -42.03 -2.29
CA ILE A 378 -11.69 -40.76 -1.55
C ILE A 378 -13.00 -40.74 -0.75
N PRO A 379 -12.97 -40.69 0.60
CA PRO A 379 -14.16 -40.68 1.42
C PRO A 379 -15.06 -39.46 1.21
N CYS A 380 -16.36 -39.66 1.44
CA CYS A 380 -17.36 -38.60 1.45
C CYS A 380 -18.38 -38.86 2.57
N VAL A 381 -18.78 -37.81 3.29
CA VAL A 381 -19.84 -37.91 4.32
C VAL A 381 -21.20 -38.21 3.68
N SER A 382 -21.49 -37.62 2.52
CA SER A 382 -22.71 -37.95 1.76
C SER A 382 -22.60 -39.32 1.11
N ARG A 383 -23.52 -40.21 1.48
CA ARG A 383 -23.72 -41.52 0.83
C ARG A 383 -24.81 -41.48 -0.25
N ASP A 384 -25.37 -40.31 -0.55
CA ASP A 384 -26.35 -40.12 -1.62
C ASP A 384 -25.59 -39.90 -2.96
N PRO A 385 -25.62 -40.84 -3.92
CA PRO A 385 -24.95 -40.67 -5.22
C PRO A 385 -25.57 -39.57 -6.09
N ASN A 386 -26.69 -38.97 -5.65
CA ASN A 386 -27.32 -37.83 -6.28
C ASN A 386 -26.91 -36.49 -5.62
N ARG A 387 -26.15 -36.54 -4.50
CA ARG A 387 -25.61 -35.40 -3.75
C ARG A 387 -24.16 -35.68 -3.27
N PRO A 388 -23.22 -36.00 -4.18
CA PRO A 388 -21.84 -36.32 -3.80
C PRO A 388 -21.11 -35.14 -3.14
N CYS A 389 -19.96 -35.42 -2.55
CA CYS A 389 -18.96 -34.41 -2.21
C CYS A 389 -18.38 -33.78 -3.48
N PHE A 390 -17.66 -32.66 -3.34
CA PHE A 390 -17.10 -31.89 -4.44
C PHE A 390 -15.60 -32.12 -4.60
N ILE A 391 -15.06 -31.74 -5.76
CA ILE A 391 -13.63 -31.53 -5.99
C ILE A 391 -13.35 -30.07 -6.38
N ALA A 392 -12.17 -29.58 -6.02
CA ALA A 392 -11.63 -28.26 -6.34
C ALA A 392 -10.09 -28.35 -6.28
N GLY A 393 -9.38 -27.23 -6.46
CA GLY A 393 -7.92 -27.16 -6.36
C GLY A 393 -7.33 -27.25 -4.94
N ASP A 394 -8.19 -27.36 -3.92
CA ASP A 394 -7.80 -27.75 -2.57
C ASP A 394 -8.69 -28.89 -2.10
N GLU A 395 -8.06 -29.95 -1.57
CA GLU A 395 -8.73 -31.20 -1.21
C GLU A 395 -9.67 -31.08 0.00
N ARG A 396 -9.59 -29.97 0.75
CA ARG A 396 -10.38 -29.67 1.95
C ARG A 396 -11.65 -28.87 1.64
N VAL A 397 -11.97 -28.63 0.36
CA VAL A 397 -13.20 -27.92 -0.10
C VAL A 397 -14.50 -28.40 0.55
N ASN A 398 -14.55 -29.65 1.02
CA ASN A 398 -15.71 -30.25 1.65
C ASN A 398 -15.82 -30.01 3.18
N GLU A 399 -14.87 -29.33 3.84
CA GLU A 399 -14.81 -29.26 5.30
C GLU A 399 -16.10 -28.69 5.94
N ASN A 400 -16.65 -27.60 5.39
CA ASN A 400 -17.96 -27.07 5.77
C ASN A 400 -18.72 -26.41 4.60
N GLN A 401 -20.03 -26.21 4.78
CA GLN A 401 -20.95 -25.75 3.73
C GLN A 401 -20.73 -24.28 3.32
N GLY A 402 -20.17 -23.46 4.21
CA GLY A 402 -19.78 -22.09 3.90
C GLY A 402 -18.58 -22.07 2.94
N LEU A 403 -17.53 -22.84 3.27
CA LEU A 403 -16.34 -23.01 2.43
C LEU A 403 -16.70 -23.55 1.03
N MET A 404 -17.48 -24.65 0.95
CA MET A 404 -17.98 -25.20 -0.32
C MET A 404 -18.67 -24.13 -1.19
N SER A 405 -19.41 -23.21 -0.56
CA SER A 405 -20.13 -22.13 -1.25
C SER A 405 -19.18 -21.05 -1.80
N VAL A 406 -18.03 -20.80 -1.15
CA VAL A 406 -16.99 -19.88 -1.64
C VAL A 406 -16.22 -20.48 -2.83
N HIS A 407 -15.78 -21.76 -2.75
CA HIS A 407 -15.17 -22.43 -3.91
C HIS A 407 -16.15 -22.49 -5.10
N THR A 408 -17.44 -22.75 -4.86
CA THR A 408 -18.48 -22.74 -5.91
C THR A 408 -18.60 -21.37 -6.59
N LEU A 409 -18.42 -20.27 -5.84
CA LEU A 409 -18.46 -18.91 -6.40
C LEU A 409 -17.29 -18.67 -7.38
N PHE A 410 -16.06 -19.00 -7.01
CA PHE A 410 -14.90 -18.73 -7.88
C PHE A 410 -14.80 -19.63 -9.11
N VAL A 411 -15.29 -20.88 -9.04
CA VAL A 411 -15.45 -21.73 -10.23
C VAL A 411 -16.53 -21.18 -11.18
N ARG A 412 -17.63 -20.63 -10.64
CA ARG A 412 -18.62 -19.90 -11.45
C ARG A 412 -18.02 -18.64 -12.09
N GLU A 413 -17.19 -17.90 -11.36
CA GLU A 413 -16.58 -16.65 -11.83
C GLU A 413 -15.53 -16.88 -12.93
N HIS A 414 -14.65 -17.87 -12.77
CA HIS A 414 -13.78 -18.32 -13.87
C HIS A 414 -14.63 -18.66 -15.11
N ASN A 415 -15.69 -19.45 -14.97
CA ASN A 415 -16.51 -19.83 -16.12
C ASN A 415 -17.24 -18.64 -16.75
N ARG A 416 -17.60 -17.61 -15.98
CA ARG A 416 -18.17 -16.34 -16.46
C ARG A 416 -17.18 -15.54 -17.30
N ILE A 417 -15.91 -15.47 -16.87
CA ILE A 417 -14.84 -14.74 -17.55
C ILE A 417 -14.35 -15.49 -18.79
N ALA A 418 -14.17 -16.82 -18.69
CA ALA A 418 -13.79 -17.67 -19.80
C ALA A 418 -14.86 -17.69 -20.92
N GLU A 419 -16.15 -17.74 -20.56
CA GLU A 419 -17.26 -17.59 -21.52
C GLU A 419 -17.33 -16.18 -22.14
N PHE A 420 -16.82 -15.14 -21.45
CA PHE A 420 -16.66 -13.81 -22.04
C PHE A 420 -15.53 -13.81 -23.09
N PHE A 421 -14.34 -14.32 -22.78
CA PHE A 421 -13.24 -14.37 -23.75
C PHE A 421 -13.59 -15.23 -24.97
N GLY A 422 -14.08 -16.46 -24.78
CA GLY A 422 -14.50 -17.34 -25.88
C GLY A 422 -15.65 -16.83 -26.77
N LYS A 423 -16.23 -15.66 -26.46
CA LYS A 423 -17.20 -14.94 -27.31
C LYS A 423 -16.69 -13.63 -27.90
N ASN A 424 -15.58 -13.09 -27.39
CA ASN A 424 -15.09 -11.73 -27.72
C ASN A 424 -13.62 -11.71 -28.20
N THR A 425 -12.95 -12.86 -28.27
CA THR A 425 -11.57 -13.01 -28.73
C THR A 425 -11.39 -14.29 -29.56
N ASP A 426 -10.50 -14.25 -30.55
CA ASP A 426 -10.05 -15.44 -31.30
C ASP A 426 -8.95 -16.21 -30.52
N TRP A 427 -9.12 -16.37 -29.20
CA TRP A 427 -8.15 -17.04 -28.32
C TRP A 427 -8.42 -18.54 -28.22
N GLU A 428 -7.35 -19.33 -28.23
CA GLU A 428 -7.41 -20.77 -27.99
C GLU A 428 -7.68 -21.10 -26.51
N ALA A 429 -8.19 -22.31 -26.25
CA ALA A 429 -8.64 -22.77 -24.93
C ALA A 429 -7.60 -22.55 -23.80
N GLU A 430 -6.32 -22.82 -24.06
CA GLU A 430 -5.23 -22.62 -23.09
C GLU A 430 -5.07 -21.13 -22.72
N GLN A 431 -5.13 -20.24 -23.70
CA GLN A 431 -5.01 -18.80 -23.48
C GLN A 431 -6.22 -18.24 -22.71
N ILE A 432 -7.43 -18.74 -23.01
CA ILE A 432 -8.65 -18.42 -22.26
C ILE A 432 -8.49 -18.86 -20.79
N TYR A 433 -8.02 -20.09 -20.55
CA TYR A 433 -7.82 -20.63 -19.20
C TYR A 433 -6.78 -19.81 -18.41
N GLN A 434 -5.59 -19.57 -18.96
CA GLN A 434 -4.50 -18.90 -18.25
C GLN A 434 -4.78 -17.41 -17.99
N GLU A 435 -5.37 -16.68 -18.94
CA GLU A 435 -5.76 -15.28 -18.70
C GLU A 435 -6.91 -15.18 -17.69
N THR A 436 -7.84 -16.14 -17.68
CA THR A 436 -8.90 -16.19 -16.67
C THR A 436 -8.35 -16.52 -15.29
N ARG A 437 -7.48 -17.54 -15.16
CA ARG A 437 -6.78 -17.87 -13.91
C ARG A 437 -5.99 -16.67 -13.37
N ARG A 438 -5.29 -15.96 -14.24
CA ARG A 438 -4.54 -14.73 -13.92
C ARG A 438 -5.43 -13.61 -13.40
N ILE A 439 -6.67 -13.48 -13.88
CA ILE A 439 -7.65 -12.51 -13.37
C ILE A 439 -8.20 -12.96 -12.01
N VAL A 440 -8.66 -14.21 -11.86
CA VAL A 440 -9.22 -14.71 -10.59
C VAL A 440 -8.19 -14.66 -9.46
N GLY A 441 -6.93 -15.03 -9.72
CA GLY A 441 -5.85 -14.85 -8.74
C GLY A 441 -5.64 -13.39 -8.33
N ALA A 442 -5.75 -12.45 -9.28
CA ALA A 442 -5.69 -11.02 -8.98
C ALA A 442 -6.92 -10.52 -8.20
N GLU A 443 -8.10 -11.10 -8.40
CA GLU A 443 -9.30 -10.82 -7.59
C GLU A 443 -9.11 -11.28 -6.13
N LEU A 444 -8.56 -12.49 -5.90
CA LEU A 444 -8.24 -12.95 -4.55
C LEU A 444 -7.21 -12.04 -3.85
N GLN A 445 -6.18 -11.60 -4.58
CA GLN A 445 -5.20 -10.63 -4.08
C GLN A 445 -5.85 -9.29 -3.71
N VAL A 446 -6.69 -8.74 -4.59
CA VAL A 446 -7.36 -7.45 -4.39
C VAL A 446 -8.30 -7.50 -3.20
N ILE A 447 -9.20 -8.49 -3.13
CA ILE A 447 -10.16 -8.62 -2.01
C ILE A 447 -9.39 -8.83 -0.70
N THR A 448 -8.33 -9.66 -0.70
CA THR A 448 -7.53 -9.91 0.50
C THR A 448 -6.82 -8.66 1.02
N TYR A 449 -6.17 -7.88 0.15
CA TYR A 449 -5.40 -6.69 0.57
C TYR A 449 -6.24 -5.41 0.73
N ASN A 450 -7.31 -5.24 -0.05
CA ASN A 450 -8.15 -4.03 0.00
C ASN A 450 -9.25 -4.11 1.07
N GLU A 451 -9.77 -5.30 1.37
CA GLU A 451 -10.98 -5.48 2.17
C GLU A 451 -10.76 -6.39 3.39
N PHE A 452 -10.23 -7.59 3.20
CA PHE A 452 -10.07 -8.55 4.32
C PHE A 452 -8.99 -8.11 5.33
N LEU A 453 -7.76 -7.86 4.88
CA LEU A 453 -6.67 -7.47 5.79
C LEU A 453 -6.97 -6.15 6.54
N PRO A 454 -7.53 -5.08 5.93
CA PRO A 454 -7.89 -3.87 6.67
C PRO A 454 -9.02 -4.01 7.71
N LEU A 455 -9.83 -5.07 7.67
CA LEU A 455 -10.80 -5.39 8.72
C LEU A 455 -10.16 -6.07 9.95
N LEU A 456 -9.01 -6.73 9.76
CA LEU A 456 -8.28 -7.46 10.81
C LEU A 456 -7.08 -6.70 11.37
N LEU A 457 -6.41 -5.90 10.53
CA LEU A 457 -5.19 -5.18 10.84
C LEU A 457 -5.44 -3.69 11.03
N SER A 458 -4.79 -3.11 12.04
CA SER A 458 -4.89 -1.67 12.27
C SER A 458 -4.40 -0.87 11.05
N PRO A 459 -4.95 0.32 10.76
CA PRO A 459 -4.43 1.21 9.71
C PRO A 459 -2.96 1.63 9.89
N ARG A 460 -2.38 1.47 11.10
CA ARG A 460 -0.93 1.62 11.34
C ARG A 460 -0.17 0.39 10.85
N THR A 461 -0.68 -0.82 11.07
CA THR A 461 -0.07 -2.08 10.62
C THR A 461 -0.09 -2.19 9.08
N ILE A 462 -1.23 -1.87 8.46
CA ILE A 462 -1.38 -1.81 7.00
C ILE A 462 -0.34 -0.85 6.39
N ARG A 463 -0.18 0.36 6.95
CA ARG A 463 0.80 1.33 6.47
C ARG A 463 2.26 0.95 6.75
N LYS A 464 2.58 0.41 7.93
CA LYS A 464 3.99 0.14 8.32
C LYS A 464 4.64 -0.95 7.46
N ASN A 465 3.85 -1.91 6.99
CA ASN A 465 4.33 -3.03 6.17
C ASN A 465 3.95 -2.87 4.68
N ASN A 466 3.53 -1.68 4.24
CA ASN A 466 3.15 -1.37 2.84
C ASN A 466 1.99 -2.20 2.25
N LEU A 467 1.06 -2.66 3.09
CA LEU A 467 -0.05 -3.57 2.72
C LEU A 467 -1.23 -2.88 2.03
N ALA A 468 -1.13 -1.58 1.76
CA ALA A 468 -2.18 -0.80 1.12
C ALA A 468 -1.97 -0.79 -0.41
N LEU A 469 -2.97 -1.25 -1.15
CA LEU A 469 -2.96 -1.17 -2.62
C LEU A 469 -2.85 0.29 -3.12
N LEU A 470 -2.18 0.46 -4.25
CA LEU A 470 -2.13 1.70 -5.04
C LEU A 470 -3.48 1.84 -5.82
N LYS A 471 -4.16 3.02 -5.85
CA LYS A 471 -5.61 3.12 -6.26
C LYS A 471 -6.13 3.58 -7.67
N GLY A 472 -5.50 4.47 -8.47
CA GLY A 472 -6.04 4.95 -9.79
C GLY A 472 -5.27 4.84 -11.15
N SER A 473 -3.94 5.01 -11.29
CA SER A 473 -3.22 4.95 -12.61
C SER A 473 -1.69 4.56 -12.62
N ARG A 474 -1.18 3.72 -11.68
CA ARG A 474 0.26 3.30 -11.52
C ARG A 474 0.51 1.85 -11.05
N TYR A 475 1.54 1.18 -11.59
CA TYR A 475 1.87 -0.20 -11.23
C TYR A 475 2.76 -0.34 -9.97
N PHE A 476 2.67 -1.48 -9.28
CA PHE A 476 3.62 -1.85 -8.21
C PHE A 476 4.87 -2.50 -8.83
N ASN A 477 5.91 -1.70 -9.03
CA ASN A 477 7.19 -2.16 -9.58
C ASN A 477 8.16 -2.65 -8.47
N GLY A 478 7.65 -3.02 -7.29
CA GLY A 478 8.43 -3.28 -6.07
C GLY A 478 8.80 -4.74 -5.82
N TYR A 479 8.68 -5.63 -6.81
CA TYR A 479 9.07 -7.03 -6.68
C TYR A 479 10.54 -7.17 -6.31
N ASN A 480 10.83 -7.94 -5.26
CA ASN A 480 12.18 -8.13 -4.73
C ASN A 480 12.56 -9.62 -4.68
N SER A 481 13.38 -10.06 -5.65
CA SER A 481 13.91 -11.43 -5.72
C SER A 481 14.78 -11.89 -4.53
N GLY A 482 15.11 -11.00 -3.58
CA GLY A 482 15.73 -11.35 -2.31
C GLY A 482 14.73 -11.82 -1.23
N VAL A 483 13.43 -11.59 -1.41
CA VAL A 483 12.40 -12.07 -0.49
C VAL A 483 12.16 -13.57 -0.73
N ASN A 484 12.10 -14.35 0.35
CA ASN A 484 11.64 -15.72 0.33
C ASN A 484 10.16 -15.78 0.75
N ALA A 485 9.31 -16.00 -0.26
CA ALA A 485 7.85 -16.07 -0.17
C ALA A 485 7.28 -17.33 0.48
N GLN A 486 8.12 -18.28 0.92
CA GLN A 486 7.65 -19.44 1.67
C GLN A 486 6.94 -19.03 2.96
N VAL A 487 5.67 -19.43 3.10
CA VAL A 487 4.90 -19.32 4.34
C VAL A 487 5.64 -19.96 5.52
N SER A 488 5.53 -19.36 6.71
CA SER A 488 6.24 -19.85 7.88
C SER A 488 5.48 -20.93 8.66
N GLN A 489 6.24 -21.79 9.35
CA GLN A 489 5.71 -22.77 10.31
C GLN A 489 4.76 -22.12 11.32
N ALA A 490 5.12 -20.94 11.84
CA ALA A 490 4.32 -20.22 12.82
C ALA A 490 3.02 -19.65 12.24
N PHE A 491 2.99 -19.36 10.93
CA PHE A 491 1.77 -18.90 10.27
C PHE A 491 0.73 -20.02 10.21
N SER A 492 1.09 -21.14 9.56
CA SER A 492 0.21 -22.31 9.35
C SER A 492 -0.14 -23.05 10.65
N ALA A 493 0.77 -23.14 11.63
CA ALA A 493 0.53 -23.90 12.86
C ALA A 493 -0.13 -23.09 14.00
N ALA A 494 -0.14 -21.76 13.96
CA ALA A 494 -0.61 -20.94 15.08
C ALA A 494 -1.27 -19.61 14.68
N ALA A 495 -0.64 -18.79 13.84
CA ALA A 495 -1.11 -17.41 13.60
C ALA A 495 -2.47 -17.35 12.92
N PHE A 496 -2.60 -17.99 11.75
CA PHE A 496 -3.80 -17.83 10.91
C PHE A 496 -4.99 -18.64 11.44
N ARG A 497 -4.70 -19.60 12.33
CA ARG A 497 -5.68 -20.37 13.13
C ARG A 497 -6.52 -19.51 14.08
N PHE A 498 -6.28 -18.20 14.18
CA PHE A 498 -7.21 -17.28 14.86
C PHE A 498 -8.63 -17.37 14.28
N GLY A 499 -8.77 -17.72 12.99
CA GLY A 499 -10.07 -17.90 12.32
C GLY A 499 -11.02 -18.87 13.03
N HIS A 500 -10.50 -19.86 13.77
CA HIS A 500 -11.32 -20.79 14.56
C HIS A 500 -12.16 -20.10 15.65
N SER A 501 -11.75 -18.92 16.12
CA SER A 501 -12.55 -18.11 17.09
C SER A 501 -13.70 -17.34 16.42
N LEU A 502 -13.65 -17.11 15.10
CA LEU A 502 -14.72 -16.47 14.33
C LEU A 502 -15.91 -17.41 14.06
N VAL A 503 -15.77 -18.70 14.38
CA VAL A 503 -16.77 -19.76 14.14
C VAL A 503 -17.95 -19.61 15.10
N GLN A 504 -19.17 -19.77 14.56
CA GLN A 504 -20.44 -19.76 15.31
C GLN A 504 -20.94 -21.21 15.46
N GLU A 505 -22.12 -21.44 16.05
CA GLU A 505 -22.73 -22.78 16.09
C GLU A 505 -23.50 -23.13 14.81
N GLU A 506 -23.91 -22.13 14.02
CA GLU A 506 -24.81 -22.30 12.86
C GLU A 506 -24.41 -21.36 11.71
N PHE A 507 -24.58 -21.82 10.46
CA PHE A 507 -24.71 -20.95 9.29
C PHE A 507 -26.20 -20.66 9.06
N LEU A 508 -26.61 -19.39 9.16
CA LEU A 508 -27.99 -19.02 8.81
C LEU A 508 -28.22 -19.12 7.30
N ARG A 509 -29.47 -19.24 6.86
CA ARG A 509 -29.87 -19.18 5.44
C ARG A 509 -30.93 -18.09 5.27
N PHE A 510 -30.85 -17.29 4.21
CA PHE A 510 -31.82 -16.22 3.94
C PHE A 510 -32.45 -16.30 2.54
N THR A 511 -33.73 -15.93 2.47
CA THR A 511 -34.50 -15.72 1.24
C THR A 511 -34.08 -14.42 0.54
N GLN A 512 -34.74 -14.07 -0.57
CA GLN A 512 -34.60 -12.76 -1.22
C GLN A 512 -35.97 -12.09 -1.19
N GLU A 513 -36.01 -10.80 -0.87
CA GLU A 513 -37.26 -10.02 -0.91
C GLU A 513 -37.82 -10.06 -2.36
N GLY A 514 -39.08 -10.49 -2.50
CA GLY A 514 -39.72 -10.74 -3.79
C GLY A 514 -39.67 -12.19 -4.30
N PHE A 515 -38.94 -13.12 -3.67
CA PHE A 515 -38.93 -14.53 -4.05
C PHE A 515 -39.81 -15.40 -3.12
N GLU A 516 -41.08 -15.59 -3.51
CA GLU A 516 -41.99 -16.54 -2.85
C GLU A 516 -41.47 -17.98 -2.96
N HIS A 517 -41.27 -18.66 -1.83
CA HIS A 517 -40.85 -20.07 -1.84
C HIS A 517 -42.05 -21.01 -1.70
N LYS A 518 -42.41 -21.71 -2.78
CA LYS A 518 -43.63 -22.52 -2.88
C LYS A 518 -43.45 -23.99 -2.46
N CYS A 519 -42.61 -24.24 -1.44
CA CYS A 519 -42.41 -25.58 -0.86
C CYS A 519 -43.20 -25.81 0.46
N SER A 520 -43.57 -24.76 1.18
CA SER A 520 -44.55 -24.77 2.28
C SER A 520 -45.17 -23.38 2.41
N LYS A 521 -46.27 -23.23 3.16
CA LYS A 521 -46.89 -21.92 3.40
C LYS A 521 -46.27 -21.12 4.54
N ASP A 522 -45.60 -21.78 5.48
CA ASP A 522 -45.27 -21.23 6.80
C ASP A 522 -43.84 -21.62 7.26
N SER A 523 -42.81 -21.42 6.42
CA SER A 523 -41.43 -21.78 6.78
C SER A 523 -40.37 -20.78 6.30
N GLU A 524 -39.68 -20.13 7.26
CA GLU A 524 -38.35 -19.56 7.05
C GLU A 524 -37.33 -20.68 6.77
N TYR A 525 -36.18 -20.34 6.16
CA TYR A 525 -35.12 -21.32 5.93
C TYR A 525 -34.48 -21.76 7.24
N THR A 526 -34.38 -23.06 7.47
CA THR A 526 -33.71 -23.60 8.67
C THR A 526 -32.20 -23.30 8.64
N PRO A 527 -31.56 -22.91 9.75
CA PRO A 527 -30.09 -22.84 9.84
C PRO A 527 -29.42 -24.19 9.51
N ILE A 528 -28.12 -24.14 9.20
CA ILE A 528 -27.25 -25.31 9.06
C ILE A 528 -26.37 -25.37 10.33
N PRO A 529 -26.42 -26.44 11.14
CA PRO A 529 -25.50 -26.60 12.27
C PRO A 529 -24.05 -26.77 11.77
N VAL A 530 -23.11 -25.98 12.30
CA VAL A 530 -21.68 -26.08 11.94
C VAL A 530 -21.11 -27.46 12.31
N LEU A 531 -21.64 -28.09 13.36
CA LEU A 531 -21.29 -29.45 13.78
C LEU A 531 -21.59 -30.56 12.75
N ASP A 532 -22.38 -30.30 11.69
CA ASP A 532 -22.61 -31.24 10.59
C ASP A 532 -21.55 -31.04 9.49
N PHE A 533 -20.28 -31.07 9.90
CA PHE A 533 -19.12 -30.89 9.02
C PHE A 533 -19.07 -31.96 7.92
N GLY A 534 -18.41 -31.65 6.80
CA GLY A 534 -18.24 -32.60 5.70
C GLY A 534 -19.49 -32.84 4.85
N ASN A 535 -20.69 -32.43 5.29
CA ASN A 535 -21.96 -32.78 4.66
C ASN A 535 -22.36 -31.80 3.53
N PRO A 536 -22.25 -32.17 2.24
CA PRO A 536 -22.57 -31.28 1.13
C PRO A 536 -24.08 -31.16 0.85
N THR A 537 -24.93 -31.97 1.49
CA THR A 537 -26.34 -32.16 1.08
C THR A 537 -27.18 -30.88 1.15
N TYR A 538 -26.77 -29.89 1.95
CA TYR A 538 -27.38 -28.56 2.05
C TYR A 538 -27.18 -27.68 0.80
N LEU A 539 -26.11 -27.85 0.03
CA LEU A 539 -25.91 -27.07 -1.21
C LEU A 539 -26.89 -27.51 -2.31
N TYR A 540 -27.34 -28.76 -2.26
CA TYR A 540 -28.38 -29.33 -3.11
C TYR A 540 -29.82 -29.03 -2.63
N ASP A 541 -29.98 -28.37 -1.47
CA ASP A 541 -31.28 -28.11 -0.84
C ASP A 541 -32.03 -26.96 -1.52
N LYS A 542 -32.70 -27.27 -2.64
CA LYS A 542 -33.60 -26.35 -3.36
C LYS A 542 -34.71 -25.78 -2.47
N CYS A 543 -35.18 -26.52 -1.47
CA CYS A 543 -36.25 -26.08 -0.57
C CYS A 543 -35.79 -24.95 0.35
N ASN A 544 -34.51 -24.93 0.73
CA ASN A 544 -33.90 -23.84 1.49
C ASN A 544 -32.90 -23.00 0.65
N GLY A 545 -33.04 -23.00 -0.68
CA GLY A 545 -32.33 -22.11 -1.60
C GLY A 545 -30.84 -22.38 -1.84
N GLY A 546 -30.30 -23.53 -1.40
CA GLY A 546 -28.94 -24.01 -1.70
C GLY A 546 -27.81 -23.01 -1.43
N VAL A 547 -26.77 -23.07 -2.27
CA VAL A 547 -25.57 -22.19 -2.24
C VAL A 547 -25.94 -20.71 -2.05
N ASP A 548 -26.87 -20.20 -2.85
CA ASP A 548 -27.20 -18.78 -2.87
C ASP A 548 -27.81 -18.31 -1.53
N ALA A 549 -28.58 -19.18 -0.86
CA ALA A 549 -29.15 -18.89 0.47
C ALA A 549 -28.12 -18.99 1.60
N ILE A 550 -27.16 -19.92 1.49
CA ILE A 550 -26.01 -20.04 2.39
C ILE A 550 -25.12 -18.80 2.28
N PHE A 551 -24.80 -18.35 1.05
CA PHE A 551 -23.94 -17.20 0.82
C PHE A 551 -24.57 -15.89 1.33
N ARG A 552 -25.88 -15.70 1.16
CA ARG A 552 -26.63 -14.61 1.83
C ARG A 552 -26.57 -14.72 3.35
N GLY A 553 -26.60 -15.95 3.87
CA GLY A 553 -26.28 -16.27 5.26
C GLY A 553 -24.93 -15.72 5.70
N LEU A 554 -23.86 -16.07 4.98
CA LEU A 554 -22.50 -15.63 5.27
C LEU A 554 -22.35 -14.10 5.26
N VAL A 555 -22.97 -13.43 4.29
CA VAL A 555 -22.93 -11.96 4.16
C VAL A 555 -23.73 -11.25 5.27
N LYS A 556 -24.89 -11.79 5.67
CA LYS A 556 -25.81 -11.12 6.62
C LYS A 556 -25.56 -11.46 8.09
N SER A 557 -24.97 -12.62 8.38
CA SER A 557 -24.77 -13.09 9.76
C SER A 557 -23.44 -12.59 10.33
N PRO A 558 -23.36 -12.24 11.63
CA PRO A 558 -22.09 -11.92 12.27
C PRO A 558 -21.23 -13.19 12.47
N ALA A 559 -19.92 -13.07 12.27
CA ALA A 559 -18.97 -14.02 12.84
C ALA A 559 -18.93 -13.89 14.37
N ALA A 560 -18.39 -14.89 15.06
CA ALA A 560 -18.03 -14.72 16.47
C ALA A 560 -16.85 -13.73 16.61
N LYS A 561 -16.62 -13.21 17.82
CA LYS A 561 -15.45 -12.34 18.10
C LYS A 561 -14.15 -13.14 18.10
N VAL A 562 -13.08 -12.50 17.65
CA VAL A 562 -11.71 -12.95 17.94
C VAL A 562 -11.38 -12.63 19.41
N ASP A 563 -11.72 -13.56 20.29
CA ASP A 563 -11.28 -13.58 21.68
C ASP A 563 -10.92 -15.02 22.10
N GLY A 564 -10.72 -15.26 23.41
CA GLY A 564 -10.37 -16.60 23.92
C GLY A 564 -11.49 -17.65 23.86
N ARG A 565 -12.67 -17.37 23.28
CA ARG A 565 -13.82 -18.27 23.21
C ARG A 565 -13.93 -18.97 21.85
N PHE A 566 -14.54 -20.14 21.85
CA PHE A 566 -14.73 -20.96 20.65
C PHE A 566 -16.12 -21.56 20.58
N SER A 567 -16.60 -21.80 19.35
CA SER A 567 -17.88 -22.49 19.12
C SER A 567 -17.82 -23.90 19.71
N SER A 568 -18.90 -24.34 20.37
CA SER A 568 -19.03 -25.69 20.90
C SER A 568 -18.85 -26.74 19.79
N SER A 569 -19.27 -26.38 18.57
CA SER A 569 -19.11 -27.19 17.36
C SER A 569 -17.63 -27.52 17.04
N VAL A 570 -16.66 -26.66 17.40
CA VAL A 570 -15.22 -26.93 17.21
C VAL A 570 -14.47 -27.30 18.50
N GLN A 571 -14.92 -26.85 19.67
CA GLN A 571 -14.22 -27.09 20.94
C GLN A 571 -14.63 -28.40 21.63
N GLU A 572 -15.89 -28.81 21.50
CA GLU A 572 -16.46 -29.92 22.27
C GLU A 572 -17.29 -30.89 21.42
N ASN A 573 -17.59 -30.57 20.17
CA ASN A 573 -18.37 -31.39 19.26
C ASN A 573 -17.72 -31.54 17.85
N LEU A 574 -16.40 -31.37 17.73
CA LEU A 574 -15.69 -31.60 16.46
C LEU A 574 -15.73 -33.10 16.12
N PHE A 575 -16.64 -33.48 15.23
CA PHE A 575 -16.85 -34.86 14.83
C PHE A 575 -16.02 -35.19 13.58
N ARG A 576 -14.89 -35.86 13.77
CA ARG A 576 -13.99 -36.30 12.70
C ARG A 576 -14.34 -37.71 12.19
N GLY A 577 -15.63 -37.98 12.03
CA GLY A 577 -16.15 -39.26 11.57
C GLY A 577 -16.38 -40.28 12.69
N PRO A 578 -16.84 -41.50 12.36
CA PRO A 578 -17.40 -42.45 13.34
C PRO A 578 -16.44 -42.81 14.49
N GLY A 579 -16.69 -42.24 15.67
CA GLY A 579 -15.93 -42.49 16.90
C GLY A 579 -14.89 -41.42 17.26
N ASP A 580 -14.41 -40.62 16.30
CA ASP A 580 -13.42 -39.56 16.55
C ASP A 580 -14.11 -38.23 16.88
N LEU A 581 -14.45 -38.06 18.16
CA LEU A 581 -15.02 -36.82 18.69
C LEU A 581 -13.95 -36.06 19.47
N SER A 582 -13.57 -34.88 18.99
CA SER A 582 -12.34 -34.20 19.38
C SER A 582 -12.54 -32.71 19.77
N ASP A 583 -11.44 -32.06 20.17
CA ASP A 583 -11.35 -30.61 20.48
C ASP A 583 -10.31 -29.95 19.55
N LEU A 584 -10.77 -29.10 18.63
CA LEU A 584 -9.90 -28.41 17.65
C LEU A 584 -8.86 -27.52 18.33
N ILE A 585 -9.17 -26.97 19.50
CA ILE A 585 -8.32 -26.02 20.23
C ILE A 585 -7.19 -26.78 20.91
N ALA A 586 -7.48 -27.95 21.47
CA ALA A 586 -6.48 -28.89 21.94
C ALA A 586 -5.58 -29.40 20.80
N ILE A 587 -6.15 -29.71 19.63
CA ILE A 587 -5.40 -30.12 18.43
C ILE A 587 -4.45 -29.00 17.97
N ASN A 588 -4.92 -27.74 17.89
CA ASN A 588 -4.08 -26.60 17.48
C ASN A 588 -2.88 -26.39 18.40
N ILE A 589 -3.07 -26.49 19.72
CA ILE A 589 -1.99 -26.40 20.71
C ILE A 589 -0.98 -27.54 20.51
N GLN A 590 -1.46 -28.77 20.31
CA GLN A 590 -0.63 -29.95 20.15
C GLN A 590 0.15 -29.93 18.82
N ARG A 591 -0.48 -29.48 17.72
CA ARG A 591 0.13 -29.29 16.38
C ARG A 591 1.22 -28.21 16.41
N GLY A 592 1.02 -27.12 17.16
CA GLY A 592 2.06 -26.10 17.38
C GLY A 592 3.31 -26.66 18.08
N ARG A 593 3.13 -27.55 19.07
CA ARG A 593 4.23 -28.19 19.82
C ARG A 593 5.00 -29.22 18.99
N GLU A 594 4.31 -30.02 18.18
CA GLU A 594 4.95 -31.08 17.38
C GLU A 594 5.68 -30.55 16.13
N ARG A 595 5.21 -29.43 15.55
CA ARG A 595 5.98 -28.64 14.58
C ARG A 595 7.12 -27.81 15.21
N GLY A 596 7.32 -27.88 16.53
CA GLY A 596 8.40 -27.18 17.24
C GLY A 596 8.31 -25.66 17.12
N VAL A 597 7.10 -25.09 17.27
CA VAL A 597 6.89 -23.64 17.26
C VAL A 597 7.28 -23.06 18.63
N PRO A 598 8.22 -22.10 18.70
CA PRO A 598 8.58 -21.41 19.94
C PRO A 598 7.40 -20.73 20.64
N SER A 599 7.59 -20.42 21.92
CA SER A 599 6.60 -19.79 22.79
C SER A 599 6.11 -18.42 22.32
N TYR A 600 4.93 -18.02 22.83
CA TYR A 600 4.38 -16.67 22.67
C TYR A 600 5.38 -15.58 23.06
N THR A 601 6.11 -15.76 24.16
CA THR A 601 7.11 -14.79 24.63
C THR A 601 8.34 -14.73 23.72
N THR A 602 8.81 -15.84 23.13
CA THR A 602 9.89 -15.80 22.13
C THR A 602 9.47 -15.00 20.90
N TYR A 603 8.28 -15.25 20.35
CA TYR A 603 7.76 -14.45 19.24
C TYR A 603 7.54 -12.98 19.63
N ARG A 604 6.96 -12.72 20.80
CA ARG A 604 6.65 -11.36 21.27
C ARG A 604 7.90 -10.54 21.60
N ASN A 605 8.80 -11.07 22.42
CA ASN A 605 9.90 -10.35 23.04
C ASN A 605 11.20 -10.39 22.21
N THR A 606 11.42 -11.45 21.44
CA THR A 606 12.68 -11.69 20.70
C THR A 606 12.50 -11.43 19.21
N PHE A 607 11.51 -12.06 18.56
CA PHE A 607 11.26 -11.84 17.13
C PHE A 607 10.61 -10.48 16.84
N CYS A 608 9.44 -10.21 17.40
CA CYS A 608 8.72 -8.94 17.22
C CYS A 608 9.29 -7.78 18.06
N LYS A 609 10.28 -8.05 18.93
CA LYS A 609 10.96 -7.07 19.83
C LYS A 609 9.99 -6.15 20.63
N ILE A 610 8.79 -6.61 20.99
CA ILE A 610 7.71 -5.78 21.56
C ILE A 610 7.98 -5.37 23.02
N THR A 611 7.94 -4.05 23.25
CA THR A 611 8.16 -3.41 24.56
C THR A 611 6.86 -2.96 25.25
N PRO A 612 6.76 -3.07 26.59
CA PRO A 612 7.70 -3.72 27.50
C PRO A 612 7.74 -5.24 27.25
N LYS A 613 8.86 -5.90 27.55
CA LYS A 613 8.96 -7.37 27.47
C LYS A 613 8.04 -8.02 28.51
N VAL A 614 7.55 -9.22 28.21
CA VAL A 614 6.84 -10.08 29.17
C VAL A 614 7.82 -11.11 29.72
N ASN A 615 8.17 -10.99 31.00
CA ASN A 615 9.12 -11.87 31.69
C ASN A 615 8.46 -12.62 32.86
N ASN A 616 7.29 -12.15 33.31
CA ASN A 616 6.43 -12.76 34.31
C ASN A 616 4.94 -12.61 33.90
N PHE A 617 4.02 -13.21 34.66
CA PHE A 617 2.59 -13.15 34.33
C PHE A 617 1.95 -11.78 34.60
N GLU A 618 2.48 -10.98 35.53
CA GLU A 618 2.05 -9.62 35.79
C GLU A 618 2.29 -8.70 34.58
N ASP A 619 3.39 -8.92 33.85
CA ASP A 619 3.74 -8.19 32.63
C ASP A 619 2.71 -8.39 31.50
N LEU A 620 1.93 -9.48 31.52
CA LEU A 620 0.88 -9.76 30.50
C LEU A 620 -0.20 -8.67 30.47
N LYS A 621 -0.41 -7.94 31.58
CA LYS A 621 -1.29 -6.75 31.63
C LYS A 621 -0.81 -5.68 30.64
N ASN A 622 0.51 -5.53 30.50
CA ASN A 622 1.12 -4.62 29.53
C ASN A 622 1.05 -5.13 28.08
N ALA A 623 0.68 -6.40 27.86
CA ALA A 623 0.35 -6.96 26.55
C ALA A 623 -1.16 -6.84 26.22
N GLY A 624 -1.96 -6.25 27.12
CA GLY A 624 -3.40 -6.06 26.95
C GLY A 624 -4.26 -7.25 27.39
N ILE A 625 -3.68 -8.28 28.01
CA ILE A 625 -4.42 -9.45 28.49
C ILE A 625 -5.18 -9.11 29.77
N GLY A 626 -6.44 -9.53 29.87
CA GLY A 626 -7.30 -9.28 31.03
C GLY A 626 -6.87 -10.05 32.29
N GLU A 627 -7.10 -9.47 33.46
CA GLU A 627 -6.76 -10.06 34.77
C GLU A 627 -7.26 -11.51 34.93
N LYS A 628 -8.49 -11.77 34.49
CA LYS A 628 -9.11 -13.09 34.48
C LYS A 628 -8.29 -14.08 33.65
N ASP A 629 -7.92 -13.69 32.44
CA ASP A 629 -7.32 -14.59 31.46
C ASP A 629 -5.83 -14.80 31.77
N ILE A 630 -5.17 -13.82 32.40
CA ILE A 630 -3.87 -13.98 33.08
C ILE A 630 -3.96 -15.01 34.21
N ASN A 631 -4.97 -14.92 35.08
CA ASN A 631 -5.15 -15.90 36.16
C ASN A 631 -5.49 -17.30 35.63
N ASN A 632 -6.22 -17.39 34.51
CA ASN A 632 -6.42 -18.65 33.80
C ASN A 632 -5.10 -19.21 33.25
N LEU A 633 -4.25 -18.39 32.61
CA LEU A 633 -2.92 -18.79 32.11
C LEU A 633 -2.01 -19.29 33.25
N LYS A 634 -1.95 -18.56 34.37
CA LYS A 634 -1.26 -18.95 35.60
C LYS A 634 -1.71 -20.29 36.18
N SER A 635 -2.95 -20.71 35.92
CA SER A 635 -3.46 -21.99 36.42
C SER A 635 -2.93 -23.20 35.66
N GLN A 636 -2.34 -23.00 34.46
CA GLN A 636 -1.90 -24.09 33.57
C GLN A 636 -0.40 -24.07 33.26
N TYR A 637 0.20 -22.89 33.06
CA TYR A 637 1.61 -22.74 32.70
C TYR A 637 2.47 -22.39 33.92
N GLN A 638 3.69 -22.95 34.04
CA GLN A 638 4.58 -22.67 35.17
C GLN A 638 5.27 -21.30 34.98
N SER A 639 5.70 -21.03 33.75
CA SER A 639 6.34 -19.79 33.31
C SER A 639 5.57 -19.16 32.15
N VAL A 640 5.76 -17.86 31.92
CA VAL A 640 5.31 -17.21 30.68
C VAL A 640 6.08 -17.70 29.45
N GLN A 641 7.28 -18.26 29.63
CA GLN A 641 8.03 -18.91 28.55
C GLN A 641 7.38 -20.23 28.08
N ASP A 642 6.51 -20.84 28.89
CA ASP A 642 5.82 -22.06 28.50
C ASP A 642 4.63 -21.81 27.58
N ILE A 643 4.09 -20.58 27.54
CA ILE A 643 2.84 -20.24 26.83
C ILE A 643 2.98 -20.51 25.34
N ASP A 644 2.15 -21.42 24.80
CA ASP A 644 2.14 -21.77 23.38
C ASP A 644 1.67 -20.59 22.52
N LEU A 645 2.27 -20.39 21.34
CA LEU A 645 2.07 -19.18 20.52
C LEU A 645 0.58 -18.87 20.23
N PHE A 646 -0.18 -19.87 19.81
CA PHE A 646 -1.62 -19.77 19.52
C PHE A 646 -2.42 -19.25 20.72
N VAL A 647 -2.14 -19.79 21.91
CA VAL A 647 -2.83 -19.46 23.17
C VAL A 647 -2.51 -18.03 23.61
N GLY A 648 -1.22 -17.66 23.62
CA GLY A 648 -0.80 -16.32 24.01
C GLY A 648 -1.22 -15.23 23.03
N ALA A 649 -1.28 -15.54 21.73
CA ALA A 649 -1.67 -14.59 20.70
C ALA A 649 -3.18 -14.26 20.72
N LEU A 650 -4.05 -15.27 20.89
CA LEU A 650 -5.51 -15.08 20.97
C LEU A 650 -5.97 -14.33 22.22
N ASN A 651 -5.25 -14.47 23.33
CA ASN A 651 -5.52 -13.71 24.56
C ASN A 651 -4.92 -12.28 24.51
N ALA A 652 -4.22 -11.92 23.43
CA ALA A 652 -3.61 -10.61 23.18
C ALA A 652 -4.15 -9.98 21.88
N SER A 653 -3.56 -8.85 21.45
CA SER A 653 -4.00 -8.18 20.21
C SER A 653 -3.47 -8.88 18.94
N ILE A 654 -4.39 -9.40 18.12
CA ILE A 654 -4.13 -10.23 16.92
C ILE A 654 -3.27 -9.54 15.83
N SER A 655 -3.14 -8.21 15.89
CA SER A 655 -2.19 -7.43 15.08
C SER A 655 -0.72 -7.85 15.23
N LEU A 656 -0.40 -8.72 16.22
CA LEU A 656 0.90 -9.35 16.43
C LEU A 656 1.37 -10.28 15.29
N LEU A 657 0.46 -10.93 14.52
CA LEU A 657 0.85 -12.08 13.69
C LEU A 657 0.40 -12.07 12.21
N LEU A 658 -0.58 -11.26 11.80
CA LEU A 658 -1.14 -11.30 10.43
C LEU A 658 -0.28 -10.59 9.36
N ILE A 659 1.03 -10.44 9.59
CA ILE A 659 1.94 -9.63 8.77
C ILE A 659 2.70 -10.47 7.71
N GLN A 660 2.66 -11.80 7.79
CA GLN A 660 3.45 -12.66 6.90
C GLN A 660 2.91 -12.89 5.48
N PRO A 661 1.61 -13.12 5.20
CA PRO A 661 1.11 -13.34 3.83
C PRO A 661 1.00 -12.02 3.03
N ALA A 662 1.72 -11.00 3.50
CA ALA A 662 1.45 -9.59 3.28
C ALA A 662 2.60 -8.87 2.55
N ASN A 663 3.78 -9.49 2.48
CA ASN A 663 4.92 -9.02 1.68
C ASN A 663 5.03 -9.71 0.30
N ASP A 664 4.27 -10.78 0.08
CA ASP A 664 4.53 -11.78 -0.96
C ASP A 664 3.42 -11.82 -2.03
N VAL A 665 3.03 -10.65 -2.54
CA VAL A 665 2.18 -10.53 -3.72
C VAL A 665 2.90 -9.80 -4.85
N GLU A 666 3.19 -10.54 -5.89
CA GLU A 666 3.49 -10.02 -7.22
C GLU A 666 2.19 -9.48 -7.86
N VAL A 667 1.90 -8.21 -7.57
CA VAL A 667 0.81 -7.48 -8.23
C VAL A 667 1.16 -7.32 -9.72
N GLN A 668 0.49 -8.10 -10.58
CA GLN A 668 0.49 -7.86 -12.02
C GLN A 668 0.12 -6.40 -12.31
N PRO A 669 0.78 -5.71 -13.27
CA PRO A 669 0.65 -4.26 -13.47
C PRO A 669 -0.80 -3.81 -13.77
N GLY A 670 -1.52 -3.49 -12.68
CA GLY A 670 -2.78 -2.77 -12.61
C GLY A 670 -2.70 -1.59 -11.61
N PRO A 671 -3.62 -0.60 -11.65
CA PRO A 671 -3.17 0.78 -11.37
C PRO A 671 -4.13 1.64 -10.50
N GLY A 672 -3.77 2.52 -9.55
CA GLY A 672 -2.53 3.00 -8.89
C GLY A 672 -2.40 4.53 -8.60
N GLN A 673 -2.84 5.05 -7.44
CA GLN A 673 -2.77 6.46 -7.01
C GLN A 673 -2.41 6.49 -5.50
N ALA A 674 -1.47 7.34 -5.06
CA ALA A 674 -1.67 8.68 -4.48
C ALA A 674 -2.34 8.69 -3.08
N GLN A 675 -1.66 9.31 -2.10
CA GLN A 675 -2.17 9.48 -0.74
C GLN A 675 -3.06 10.75 -0.62
N ARG A 676 -4.04 10.68 0.28
CA ARG A 676 -5.08 11.70 0.50
C ARG A 676 -4.66 12.72 1.57
N ALA A 677 -5.01 14.00 1.39
CA ALA A 677 -4.57 15.08 2.27
C ALA A 677 -5.74 15.90 2.88
N ASN A 678 -5.43 16.69 3.91
CA ASN A 678 -6.39 17.61 4.53
C ASN A 678 -6.50 18.89 3.69
N GLY A 679 -7.67 19.10 3.08
CA GLY A 679 -7.96 20.23 2.19
C GLY A 679 -9.45 20.47 1.99
N LEU A 680 -9.79 21.42 1.11
CA LEU A 680 -11.13 21.65 0.56
C LEU A 680 -11.32 20.69 -0.63
N ARG A 681 -12.35 19.83 -0.62
CA ARG A 681 -12.55 18.77 -1.64
C ARG A 681 -13.56 19.18 -2.72
N ILE A 682 -13.06 19.42 -3.92
CA ILE A 682 -13.84 19.90 -5.08
C ILE A 682 -13.95 18.75 -6.10
N CYS A 683 -15.17 18.42 -6.53
CA CYS A 683 -15.44 17.47 -7.60
C CYS A 683 -16.00 18.21 -8.84
N GLN A 684 -15.59 17.80 -10.04
CA GLN A 684 -16.28 18.13 -11.30
C GLN A 684 -16.69 16.85 -12.00
N TRP A 685 -17.84 16.89 -12.68
CA TRP A 685 -18.32 15.76 -13.49
C TRP A 685 -19.23 16.20 -14.64
N ASN A 686 -18.91 15.81 -15.88
CA ASN A 686 -19.88 15.84 -16.97
C ASN A 686 -20.88 14.69 -16.77
N VAL A 687 -22.14 15.02 -16.49
CA VAL A 687 -23.20 14.03 -16.21
C VAL A 687 -23.97 13.58 -17.44
N GLN A 688 -23.74 14.17 -18.61
CA GLN A 688 -24.43 13.85 -19.87
C GLN A 688 -25.95 13.71 -19.70
N ARG A 689 -26.61 14.85 -19.46
CA ARG A 689 -27.99 15.01 -18.96
C ARG A 689 -28.17 14.48 -17.53
N LEU A 690 -28.58 15.38 -16.64
CA LEU A 690 -29.06 15.05 -15.31
C LEU A 690 -30.49 14.48 -15.41
N THR A 691 -30.71 13.30 -14.82
CA THR A 691 -32.01 12.62 -14.70
C THR A 691 -32.34 12.41 -13.23
N ASP A 692 -33.61 12.16 -12.92
CA ASP A 692 -34.11 11.94 -11.56
C ASP A 692 -33.32 10.83 -10.83
N SER A 693 -33.00 9.73 -11.51
CA SER A 693 -32.14 8.66 -10.98
C SER A 693 -30.74 9.15 -10.60
N LYS A 694 -30.05 9.83 -11.53
CA LYS A 694 -28.73 10.41 -11.29
C LYS A 694 -28.76 11.43 -10.14
N LEU A 695 -29.86 12.17 -9.99
CA LEU A 695 -30.04 13.15 -8.91
C LEU A 695 -30.16 12.46 -7.54
N GLU A 696 -30.87 11.34 -7.42
CA GLU A 696 -30.90 10.55 -6.18
C GLU A 696 -29.53 9.90 -5.86
N GLU A 697 -28.82 9.42 -6.87
CA GLU A 697 -27.47 8.89 -6.68
C GLU A 697 -26.45 10.00 -6.28
N ILE A 698 -26.61 11.21 -6.82
CA ILE A 698 -25.86 12.42 -6.41
C ILE A 698 -26.24 12.84 -4.98
N ARG A 699 -27.52 12.80 -4.60
CA ARG A 699 -27.97 13.03 -3.22
C ARG A 699 -27.30 12.04 -2.26
N SER A 700 -27.27 10.76 -2.61
CA SER A 700 -26.58 9.71 -1.85
C SER A 700 -25.09 10.05 -1.67
N LEU A 701 -24.37 10.33 -2.76
CA LEU A 701 -22.95 10.72 -2.76
C LEU A 701 -22.66 11.92 -1.83
N LEU A 702 -23.55 12.91 -1.80
CA LEU A 702 -23.41 14.11 -0.98
C LEU A 702 -23.78 13.90 0.50
N THR A 703 -24.61 12.90 0.83
CA THR A 703 -25.21 12.69 2.17
C THR A 703 -24.74 11.44 2.92
N LEU A 704 -23.83 10.63 2.36
CA LEU A 704 -23.31 9.40 3.00
C LEU A 704 -22.97 9.57 4.50
N PRO A 705 -23.44 8.67 5.38
CA PRO A 705 -23.15 8.69 6.82
C PRO A 705 -21.74 8.14 7.15
N GLY A 706 -20.71 8.80 6.62
CA GLY A 706 -19.30 8.63 7.00
C GLY A 706 -18.80 9.77 7.90
N ASN A 707 -17.51 9.72 8.27
CA ASN A 707 -16.85 10.80 9.01
C ASN A 707 -17.01 12.14 8.29
N GLU A 708 -17.08 13.24 9.04
CA GLU A 708 -17.20 14.59 8.46
C GLU A 708 -16.07 14.94 7.48
N HIS A 709 -14.90 14.31 7.64
CA HIS A 709 -13.73 14.48 6.77
C HIS A 709 -13.82 13.75 5.41
N ASP A 710 -14.83 12.90 5.20
CA ASP A 710 -14.96 12.11 3.97
C ASP A 710 -15.83 12.73 2.87
N ARG A 711 -16.63 13.74 3.22
CA ARG A 711 -17.63 14.36 2.32
C ARG A 711 -16.95 15.15 1.19
N LEU A 712 -17.77 15.56 0.21
CA LEU A 712 -17.38 16.59 -0.76
C LEU A 712 -17.72 17.97 -0.19
N ASP A 713 -16.88 18.96 -0.46
CA ASP A 713 -17.18 20.34 -0.12
C ASP A 713 -17.91 21.06 -1.25
N ILE A 714 -17.54 20.74 -2.50
CA ILE A 714 -18.08 21.34 -3.72
C ILE A 714 -18.23 20.26 -4.79
N LEU A 715 -19.36 20.23 -5.50
CA LEU A 715 -19.61 19.36 -6.64
C LEU A 715 -20.14 20.19 -7.82
N ILE A 716 -19.40 20.21 -8.92
CA ILE A 716 -19.71 20.93 -10.17
C ILE A 716 -20.18 19.91 -11.22
N LEU A 717 -21.41 20.05 -11.70
CA LEU A 717 -21.96 19.22 -12.76
C LEU A 717 -22.01 20.02 -14.07
N SER A 718 -21.45 19.46 -15.15
CA SER A 718 -21.55 19.97 -16.52
C SER A 718 -22.45 19.07 -17.39
N GLU A 719 -23.01 19.64 -18.47
CA GLU A 719 -24.06 19.00 -19.28
C GLU A 719 -25.27 18.54 -18.47
N THR A 720 -25.81 19.42 -17.64
CA THR A 720 -26.99 19.09 -16.83
C THR A 720 -28.27 18.99 -17.66
N PHE A 721 -28.35 19.68 -18.81
CA PHE A 721 -29.54 19.78 -19.69
C PHE A 721 -30.78 20.36 -18.99
N CYS A 722 -30.60 20.99 -17.82
CA CYS A 722 -31.68 21.64 -17.08
C CYS A 722 -32.22 22.88 -17.83
N THR A 723 -33.47 23.25 -17.54
CA THR A 723 -34.12 24.44 -18.11
C THR A 723 -34.93 25.17 -17.05
N GLN A 724 -35.14 26.48 -17.23
CA GLN A 724 -35.81 27.38 -16.27
C GLN A 724 -37.27 26.97 -15.95
N LYS A 725 -37.82 25.96 -16.65
CA LYS A 725 -39.11 25.33 -16.33
C LYS A 725 -39.06 24.42 -15.09
N VAL A 726 -37.88 23.90 -14.74
CA VAL A 726 -37.66 23.09 -13.53
C VAL A 726 -37.24 24.02 -12.40
N PRO A 727 -37.99 24.12 -11.28
CA PRO A 727 -37.65 25.00 -10.18
C PRO A 727 -36.43 24.50 -9.40
N ASP A 728 -35.63 25.41 -8.83
CA ASP A 728 -34.41 25.07 -8.10
C ASP A 728 -34.65 24.15 -6.89
N SER A 729 -35.84 24.25 -6.28
CA SER A 729 -36.28 23.38 -5.19
C SER A 729 -36.26 21.89 -5.54
N PHE A 730 -36.37 21.52 -6.83
CA PHE A 730 -36.25 20.13 -7.30
C PHE A 730 -34.86 19.54 -7.04
N PHE A 731 -33.81 20.38 -7.05
CA PHE A 731 -32.42 19.97 -6.89
C PHE A 731 -31.91 20.12 -5.44
N ASN A 732 -32.72 20.63 -4.51
CA ASN A 732 -32.33 20.79 -3.10
C ASN A 732 -31.77 19.47 -2.52
N THR A 733 -30.68 19.58 -1.76
CA THR A 733 -30.00 18.45 -1.12
C THR A 733 -29.52 18.88 0.27
N ASP A 734 -29.83 18.10 1.30
CA ASP A 734 -29.60 18.50 2.69
C ASP A 734 -28.11 18.73 2.98
N GLY A 735 -27.83 19.87 3.61
CA GLY A 735 -26.46 20.31 3.93
C GLY A 735 -25.73 21.05 2.81
N TYR A 736 -26.32 21.26 1.63
CA TYR A 736 -25.69 21.98 0.52
C TYR A 736 -26.56 23.12 -0.03
N GLN A 737 -25.91 24.21 -0.42
CA GLN A 737 -26.51 25.32 -1.17
C GLN A 737 -26.27 25.14 -2.68
N LEU A 738 -27.25 25.57 -3.48
CA LEU A 738 -27.30 25.35 -4.92
C LEU A 738 -26.94 26.63 -5.71
N HIS A 739 -26.10 26.49 -6.73
CA HIS A 739 -25.79 27.56 -7.70
C HIS A 739 -25.94 27.02 -9.13
N ARG A 740 -26.79 27.65 -9.94
CA ARG A 740 -27.23 27.09 -11.24
C ARG A 740 -27.10 28.05 -12.41
N LYS A 741 -26.68 27.56 -13.57
CA LYS A 741 -26.70 28.27 -14.85
C LYS A 741 -27.20 27.36 -15.97
N ASP A 742 -28.47 27.51 -16.32
CA ASP A 742 -29.05 26.84 -17.49
C ASP A 742 -28.57 27.50 -18.79
N ARG A 743 -28.47 26.70 -19.85
CA ARG A 743 -28.10 27.20 -21.18
C ARG A 743 -29.30 27.79 -21.92
N MET A 744 -29.16 29.01 -22.42
CA MET A 744 -30.22 29.68 -23.16
C MET A 744 -30.32 29.22 -24.63
N GLY A 745 -31.55 28.96 -25.09
CA GLY A 745 -31.88 28.85 -26.52
C GLY A 745 -31.42 27.58 -27.27
N LYS A 746 -30.81 26.59 -26.59
CA LYS A 746 -30.36 25.33 -27.22
C LYS A 746 -30.60 24.13 -26.32
N SER A 747 -30.83 22.95 -26.91
CA SER A 747 -30.88 21.67 -26.21
C SER A 747 -29.46 21.15 -25.92
N GLY A 748 -29.02 21.22 -24.66
CA GLY A 748 -27.79 20.58 -24.17
C GLY A 748 -26.69 21.56 -23.74
N GLY A 749 -26.02 21.21 -22.63
CA GLY A 749 -25.11 22.09 -21.87
C GLY A 749 -25.68 22.44 -20.49
N GLY A 750 -25.27 23.58 -19.93
CA GLY A 750 -25.67 24.04 -18.60
C GLY A 750 -24.83 23.47 -17.45
N ILE A 751 -24.83 24.19 -16.31
CA ILE A 751 -24.02 23.92 -15.12
C ILE A 751 -24.87 23.98 -13.85
N LEU A 752 -24.64 23.04 -12.93
CA LEU A 752 -25.22 23.00 -11.59
C LEU A 752 -24.10 22.77 -10.56
N VAL A 753 -24.04 23.56 -9.50
CA VAL A 753 -22.99 23.46 -8.47
C VAL A 753 -23.62 23.35 -7.08
N PHE A 754 -23.23 22.32 -6.34
CA PHE A 754 -23.52 22.16 -4.92
C PHE A 754 -22.32 22.62 -4.09
N VAL A 755 -22.55 23.35 -3.00
CA VAL A 755 -21.52 23.75 -2.03
C VAL A 755 -22.01 23.46 -0.63
N ASN A 756 -21.18 22.82 0.20
CA ASN A 756 -21.49 22.51 1.60
C ASN A 756 -21.84 23.80 2.37
N ASN A 757 -22.96 23.80 3.10
CA ASN A 757 -23.47 24.94 3.88
C ASN A 757 -22.49 25.44 4.96
N SER A 758 -21.49 24.65 5.30
CA SER A 758 -20.40 25.01 6.22
C SER A 758 -19.40 26.00 5.61
N LEU A 759 -19.44 26.24 4.29
CA LEU A 759 -18.57 27.17 3.56
C LEU A 759 -19.28 28.48 3.23
N GLN A 760 -18.59 29.59 3.45
CA GLN A 760 -18.99 30.87 2.89
C GLN A 760 -18.59 30.91 1.40
N ALA A 761 -19.58 30.75 0.51
CA ALA A 761 -19.40 30.85 -0.94
C ALA A 761 -20.47 31.74 -1.58
N LYS A 762 -20.05 32.69 -2.42
CA LYS A 762 -20.89 33.67 -3.12
C LYS A 762 -20.68 33.55 -4.64
N ARG A 763 -21.76 33.39 -5.40
CA ARG A 763 -21.70 33.46 -6.86
C ARG A 763 -21.37 34.87 -7.36
N ARG A 764 -20.52 34.95 -8.38
CA ARG A 764 -20.04 36.17 -9.03
C ARG A 764 -20.58 36.29 -10.44
N GLY A 765 -21.90 36.47 -10.56
CA GLY A 765 -22.57 36.70 -11.84
C GLY A 765 -22.08 37.96 -12.57
N ASP A 766 -21.49 38.92 -11.85
CA ASP A 766 -20.77 40.07 -12.40
C ASP A 766 -19.48 39.71 -13.15
N LEU A 767 -18.98 38.48 -12.98
CA LEU A 767 -17.83 37.91 -13.70
C LEU A 767 -18.26 36.86 -14.73
N GLU A 768 -19.56 36.60 -14.93
CA GLU A 768 -20.06 35.61 -15.88
C GLU A 768 -20.47 36.26 -17.21
N ALA A 769 -20.06 35.69 -18.34
CA ALA A 769 -20.64 36.05 -19.63
C ALA A 769 -21.99 35.33 -19.82
N GLU A 770 -23.02 36.00 -20.36
CA GLU A 770 -24.37 35.44 -20.50
C GLU A 770 -24.43 34.25 -21.48
N ASP A 771 -23.64 34.27 -22.56
CA ASP A 771 -23.69 33.28 -23.64
C ASP A 771 -22.65 32.14 -23.52
N LEU A 772 -21.90 32.12 -22.41
CA LEU A 772 -20.96 31.04 -22.08
C LEU A 772 -21.51 30.20 -20.91
N ASP A 773 -21.47 28.88 -21.04
CA ASP A 773 -21.74 27.95 -19.94
C ASP A 773 -20.52 27.98 -18.98
N LEU A 774 -20.52 28.99 -18.10
CA LEU A 774 -19.45 29.32 -17.16
C LEU A 774 -20.07 29.96 -15.91
N LEU A 775 -19.73 29.45 -14.73
CA LEU A 775 -20.23 29.92 -13.42
C LEU A 775 -19.05 30.14 -12.47
N TRP A 776 -18.96 31.32 -11.85
CA TRP A 776 -17.90 31.68 -10.91
C TRP A 776 -18.41 31.75 -9.47
N LEU A 777 -17.74 31.03 -8.56
CA LEU A 777 -17.93 31.11 -7.11
C LEU A 777 -16.72 31.75 -6.45
N GLU A 778 -16.95 32.72 -5.58
CA GLU A 778 -15.97 33.23 -4.63
C GLU A 778 -16.15 32.51 -3.29
N VAL A 779 -15.16 31.72 -2.87
CA VAL A 779 -15.24 30.79 -1.74
C VAL A 779 -14.18 31.12 -0.69
N CYS A 780 -14.56 31.13 0.59
CA CYS A 780 -13.63 31.17 1.71
C CYS A 780 -13.39 29.74 2.24
N PRO A 781 -12.19 29.14 2.04
CA PRO A 781 -11.87 27.83 2.63
C PRO A 781 -11.92 27.87 4.15
N TYR A 782 -12.24 26.74 4.80
CA TYR A 782 -12.31 26.65 6.26
C TYR A 782 -11.03 27.22 6.90
N LYS A 783 -11.20 28.10 7.90
CA LYS A 783 -10.12 28.79 8.64
C LYS A 783 -9.30 29.82 7.83
N SER A 784 -9.61 30.08 6.56
CA SER A 784 -9.04 31.19 5.77
C SER A 784 -9.87 32.48 5.92
N ARG A 785 -9.19 33.63 5.85
CA ARG A 785 -9.83 34.95 5.62
C ARG A 785 -9.65 35.49 4.19
N ARG A 786 -8.78 34.87 3.38
CA ARG A 786 -8.65 35.16 1.95
C ARG A 786 -9.59 34.21 1.18
N SER A 787 -10.45 34.77 0.34
CA SER A 787 -11.27 34.02 -0.61
C SER A 787 -10.48 33.63 -1.86
N LEU A 788 -10.93 32.58 -2.54
CA LEU A 788 -10.42 32.11 -3.83
C LEU A 788 -11.58 31.95 -4.83
N PHE A 789 -11.29 31.96 -6.13
CA PHE A 789 -12.31 31.76 -7.17
C PHE A 789 -12.30 30.31 -7.69
N ILE A 790 -13.49 29.71 -7.72
CA ILE A 790 -13.74 28.40 -8.33
C ILE A 790 -14.65 28.62 -9.53
N GLY A 791 -14.16 28.26 -10.72
CA GLY A 791 -14.92 28.31 -11.96
C GLY A 791 -15.40 26.93 -12.36
N GLY A 792 -16.69 26.77 -12.57
CA GLY A 792 -17.25 25.64 -13.32
C GLY A 792 -17.45 26.05 -14.77
N VAL A 793 -16.94 25.29 -15.74
CA VAL A 793 -17.07 25.57 -17.18
C VAL A 793 -17.61 24.37 -17.96
N TYR A 794 -18.36 24.64 -19.03
CA TYR A 794 -18.62 23.70 -20.10
C TYR A 794 -18.35 24.38 -21.44
N ARG A 795 -17.30 23.91 -22.14
CA ARG A 795 -17.01 24.35 -23.51
C ARG A 795 -17.43 23.23 -24.46
N PRO A 796 -18.55 23.37 -25.19
CA PRO A 796 -18.98 22.37 -26.17
C PRO A 796 -18.09 22.36 -27.43
N PRO A 797 -18.02 21.24 -28.18
CA PRO A 797 -17.21 21.11 -29.40
C PRO A 797 -17.53 22.09 -30.54
N SER A 798 -18.64 22.83 -30.44
CA SER A 798 -19.12 23.79 -31.46
C SER A 798 -18.63 25.23 -31.27
N PHE A 799 -17.76 25.48 -30.28
CA PHE A 799 -17.13 26.79 -30.09
C PHE A 799 -16.24 27.19 -31.27
N ARG A 800 -16.32 28.46 -31.66
CA ARG A 800 -15.46 29.09 -32.65
C ARG A 800 -14.27 29.76 -31.96
N VAL A 801 -13.23 30.09 -32.73
CA VAL A 801 -12.05 30.83 -32.23
C VAL A 801 -12.43 32.18 -31.58
N ALA A 802 -13.56 32.79 -31.97
CA ALA A 802 -14.09 33.98 -31.32
C ALA A 802 -14.67 33.69 -29.91
N ASP A 803 -15.28 32.53 -29.72
CA ASP A 803 -15.85 32.10 -28.43
C ASP A 803 -14.73 31.70 -27.47
N ASP A 804 -13.70 31.00 -27.98
CA ASP A 804 -12.46 30.70 -27.27
C ASP A 804 -11.74 31.97 -26.77
N LYS A 805 -11.68 33.03 -27.60
CA LYS A 805 -11.12 34.33 -27.20
C LYS A 805 -11.97 35.03 -26.13
N ARG A 806 -13.30 34.86 -26.13
CA ARG A 806 -14.20 35.45 -25.12
C ARG A 806 -14.17 34.69 -23.79
N LEU A 807 -14.16 33.36 -23.83
CA LEU A 807 -13.93 32.51 -22.65
C LEU A 807 -12.56 32.79 -22.04
N GLY A 808 -11.53 32.89 -22.89
CA GLY A 808 -10.19 33.31 -22.47
C GLY A 808 -10.19 34.67 -21.78
N LYS A 809 -10.72 35.72 -22.43
CA LYS A 809 -10.75 37.07 -21.86
C LYS A 809 -11.54 37.14 -20.55
N ASN A 810 -12.54 36.28 -20.36
CA ASN A 810 -13.23 36.15 -19.07
C ASN A 810 -12.28 35.65 -17.97
N VAL A 811 -11.56 34.54 -18.20
CA VAL A 811 -10.58 34.00 -17.23
C VAL A 811 -9.45 35.01 -16.96
N GLU A 812 -8.95 35.71 -17.98
CA GLU A 812 -7.97 36.80 -17.81
C GLU A 812 -8.51 37.91 -16.89
N ASN A 813 -9.75 38.35 -17.10
CA ASN A 813 -10.36 39.40 -16.27
C ASN A 813 -10.55 38.94 -14.80
N VAL A 814 -10.78 37.65 -14.53
CA VAL A 814 -10.83 37.10 -13.17
C VAL A 814 -9.42 36.97 -12.57
N HIS A 815 -8.41 36.61 -13.37
CA HIS A 815 -7.01 36.56 -12.96
C HIS A 815 -6.48 37.94 -12.51
N LEU A 816 -6.88 39.00 -13.19
CA LEU A 816 -6.57 40.38 -12.83
C LEU A 816 -7.17 40.85 -11.48
N LEU A 817 -8.03 40.06 -10.83
CA LEU A 817 -8.53 40.33 -9.47
C LEU A 817 -7.57 39.85 -8.36
N ASN A 818 -6.41 39.30 -8.71
CA ASN A 818 -5.33 38.86 -7.81
C ASN A 818 -5.82 37.96 -6.66
N LYS A 819 -6.43 36.82 -7.02
CA LYS A 819 -6.81 35.74 -6.09
C LYS A 819 -6.40 34.39 -6.66
N GLU A 820 -6.30 33.40 -5.78
CA GLU A 820 -6.14 32.01 -6.19
C GLU A 820 -7.35 31.58 -7.03
N ILE A 821 -7.09 31.05 -8.23
CA ILE A 821 -8.10 30.54 -9.17
C ILE A 821 -7.91 29.04 -9.36
N ILE A 822 -9.03 28.31 -9.33
CA ILE A 822 -9.17 26.94 -9.79
C ILE A 822 -10.32 26.90 -10.81
N LEU A 823 -10.08 26.41 -12.02
CA LEU A 823 -11.06 26.29 -13.10
C LEU A 823 -11.23 24.81 -13.47
N LEU A 824 -12.45 24.29 -13.36
CA LEU A 824 -12.79 22.88 -13.57
C LEU A 824 -13.93 22.76 -14.59
N GLY A 825 -13.86 21.78 -15.49
CA GLY A 825 -14.93 21.54 -16.44
C GLY A 825 -14.57 20.65 -17.62
N ASP A 826 -15.59 20.17 -18.33
CA ASP A 826 -15.39 19.60 -19.67
C ASP A 826 -15.13 20.73 -20.67
N ILE A 827 -13.92 20.75 -21.22
CA ILE A 827 -13.45 21.78 -22.14
C ILE A 827 -13.59 21.34 -23.61
N ASN A 828 -13.90 20.06 -23.88
CA ASN A 828 -13.88 19.44 -25.21
C ASN A 828 -12.63 19.80 -26.05
N ILE A 829 -11.47 19.79 -25.38
CA ILE A 829 -10.14 19.88 -26.00
C ILE A 829 -9.36 18.69 -25.44
N ASP A 830 -9.00 17.73 -26.30
CA ASP A 830 -8.22 16.58 -25.85
C ASP A 830 -6.80 16.99 -25.46
N PHE A 831 -6.50 16.92 -24.16
CA PHE A 831 -5.19 17.26 -23.61
C PHE A 831 -4.09 16.29 -24.06
N LEU A 832 -4.43 15.04 -24.40
CA LEU A 832 -3.46 14.06 -24.86
C LEU A 832 -2.98 14.34 -26.30
N CYS A 833 -3.69 15.18 -27.06
CA CYS A 833 -3.35 15.54 -28.44
C CYS A 833 -2.41 16.75 -28.51
N THR A 834 -1.17 16.60 -28.00
CA THR A 834 -0.14 17.65 -27.86
C THR A 834 -0.02 18.61 -29.05
N ILE A 835 -0.05 18.10 -30.29
CA ILE A 835 0.09 18.90 -31.53
C ILE A 835 -1.09 19.87 -31.73
N LYS A 836 -2.32 19.47 -31.36
CA LYS A 836 -3.50 20.34 -31.39
C LYS A 836 -3.54 21.25 -30.17
N LEU A 837 -3.19 20.71 -28.99
CA LEU A 837 -3.19 21.41 -27.72
C LEU A 837 -2.30 22.66 -27.73
N GLN A 838 -1.03 22.51 -28.13
CA GLN A 838 -0.06 23.62 -28.22
C GLN A 838 -0.48 24.73 -29.19
N LYS A 839 -1.35 24.42 -30.16
CA LYS A 839 -1.87 25.38 -31.14
C LYS A 839 -3.23 25.96 -30.75
N HIS A 840 -3.84 25.52 -29.65
CA HIS A 840 -5.20 25.93 -29.28
C HIS A 840 -5.21 27.30 -28.58
N PRO A 841 -5.89 28.34 -29.11
CA PRO A 841 -5.79 29.72 -28.60
C PRO A 841 -6.13 29.87 -27.12
N PHE A 842 -7.20 29.22 -26.66
CA PHE A 842 -7.61 29.26 -25.25
C PHE A 842 -6.57 28.62 -24.32
N ILE A 843 -5.91 27.54 -24.74
CA ILE A 843 -4.92 26.81 -23.93
C ILE A 843 -3.61 27.59 -23.85
N LYS A 844 -3.12 28.14 -24.98
CA LYS A 844 -1.96 29.07 -24.98
C LYS A 844 -2.23 30.25 -24.04
N MET A 845 -3.46 30.75 -23.97
CA MET A 845 -3.81 31.84 -23.07
C MET A 845 -3.85 31.41 -21.58
N LEU A 846 -4.38 30.23 -21.23
CA LEU A 846 -4.29 29.71 -19.84
C LEU A 846 -2.83 29.51 -19.40
N GLN A 847 -1.98 29.03 -20.31
CA GLN A 847 -0.53 28.91 -20.09
C GLN A 847 0.14 30.29 -19.89
N ASN A 848 -0.24 31.30 -20.67
CA ASN A 848 0.23 32.68 -20.51
C ASN A 848 -0.19 33.30 -19.16
N LEU A 849 -1.29 32.83 -18.55
CA LEU A 849 -1.72 33.21 -17.19
C LEU A 849 -1.03 32.38 -16.09
N ASN A 850 0.03 31.63 -16.42
CA ASN A 850 0.75 30.71 -15.54
C ASN A 850 -0.20 29.70 -14.83
N MET A 851 -1.33 29.37 -15.44
CA MET A 851 -2.20 28.31 -14.93
C MET A 851 -1.66 26.96 -15.40
N SER A 852 -1.61 25.99 -14.48
CA SER A 852 -1.17 24.62 -14.76
C SER A 852 -2.35 23.66 -14.75
N GLN A 853 -2.41 22.76 -15.73
CA GLN A 853 -3.37 21.65 -15.74
C GLN A 853 -2.89 20.51 -14.82
N LEU A 854 -3.82 19.93 -14.05
CA LEU A 854 -3.57 18.86 -13.08
C LEU A 854 -4.06 17.46 -13.53
N VAL A 855 -4.97 17.41 -14.51
CA VAL A 855 -5.49 16.16 -15.08
C VAL A 855 -4.69 15.82 -16.33
N MET A 856 -3.93 14.73 -16.25
CA MET A 856 -2.99 14.26 -17.29
C MET A 856 -3.39 12.88 -17.85
N GLU A 857 -4.57 12.37 -17.48
CA GLU A 857 -5.04 11.00 -17.75
C GLU A 857 -6.40 11.00 -18.46
N ILE A 858 -6.81 9.85 -19.03
CA ILE A 858 -8.05 9.71 -19.80
C ILE A 858 -9.27 9.98 -18.90
N THR A 859 -10.09 10.97 -19.25
CA THR A 859 -11.34 11.31 -18.53
C THR A 859 -12.57 10.70 -19.18
N ARG A 860 -12.52 10.41 -20.50
CA ARG A 860 -13.60 9.77 -21.26
C ARG A 860 -13.13 8.43 -21.85
N PRO A 861 -13.31 7.29 -21.15
CA PRO A 861 -12.69 6.01 -21.50
C PRO A 861 -13.04 5.50 -22.91
N LEU A 862 -14.30 5.64 -23.33
CA LEU A 862 -14.77 5.13 -24.63
C LEU A 862 -14.05 5.77 -25.83
N SER A 863 -13.66 7.05 -25.74
CA SER A 863 -12.89 7.75 -26.78
C SER A 863 -11.39 7.88 -26.48
N LYS A 864 -10.91 7.39 -25.33
CA LYS A 864 -9.52 7.49 -24.87
C LYS A 864 -8.96 8.93 -24.83
N THR A 865 -9.83 9.91 -24.54
CA THR A 865 -9.51 11.35 -24.52
C THR A 865 -9.50 11.95 -23.11
N CYS A 866 -8.75 13.03 -22.90
CA CYS A 866 -8.76 13.86 -21.69
C CYS A 866 -9.47 15.20 -21.99
N LEU A 867 -10.77 15.28 -21.70
CA LEU A 867 -11.62 16.45 -22.02
C LEU A 867 -11.97 17.27 -20.77
N ASP A 868 -12.07 16.61 -19.62
CA ASP A 868 -12.36 17.22 -18.32
C ASP A 868 -11.07 17.75 -17.69
N HIS A 869 -10.90 19.07 -17.67
CA HIS A 869 -9.66 19.71 -17.22
C HIS A 869 -9.82 20.33 -15.84
N ILE A 870 -8.73 20.34 -15.08
CA ILE A 870 -8.57 21.14 -13.86
C ILE A 870 -7.34 22.02 -14.06
N TRP A 871 -7.54 23.33 -14.16
CA TRP A 871 -6.49 24.34 -14.29
C TRP A 871 -6.38 25.17 -13.01
N SER A 872 -5.17 25.41 -12.52
CA SER A 872 -4.94 26.21 -11.30
C SER A 872 -3.79 27.19 -11.42
N SER A 873 -3.99 28.37 -10.83
CA SER A 873 -2.95 29.37 -10.54
C SER A 873 -1.88 28.92 -9.53
N HIS A 874 -2.23 27.95 -8.68
CA HIS A 874 -1.41 27.46 -7.57
C HIS A 874 -1.48 25.92 -7.50
N PRO A 875 -0.84 25.21 -8.45
CA PRO A 875 -0.88 23.74 -8.51
C PRO A 875 -0.21 23.08 -7.30
N GLU A 876 0.71 23.76 -6.60
CA GLU A 876 1.44 23.25 -5.43
C GLU A 876 0.58 23.14 -4.15
N ARG A 877 -0.67 23.62 -4.21
CA ARG A 877 -1.70 23.55 -3.16
C ARG A 877 -2.77 22.52 -3.45
N LEU A 878 -2.64 21.73 -4.52
CA LEU A 878 -3.70 20.86 -5.02
C LEU A 878 -3.21 19.43 -5.18
N ILE A 879 -4.00 18.48 -4.70
CA ILE A 879 -3.81 17.05 -4.95
C ILE A 879 -4.98 16.55 -5.78
N ASN A 880 -4.68 16.03 -6.97
CA ASN A 880 -5.66 15.36 -7.83
C ASN A 880 -6.02 13.99 -7.21
N GLU A 881 -7.32 13.77 -6.99
CA GLU A 881 -7.92 12.55 -6.46
C GLU A 881 -8.88 11.98 -7.51
N ARG A 882 -8.93 10.66 -7.69
CA ARG A 882 -9.85 10.03 -8.66
C ARG A 882 -10.86 9.13 -7.94
N LEU A 883 -12.12 9.25 -8.32
CA LEU A 883 -13.16 8.28 -7.94
C LEU A 883 -13.16 7.13 -8.96
N LEU A 884 -13.55 5.93 -8.52
CA LEU A 884 -13.93 4.86 -9.44
C LEU A 884 -15.26 5.22 -10.14
N SER A 885 -15.48 4.69 -11.34
CA SER A 885 -16.68 5.01 -12.12
C SER A 885 -17.94 4.48 -11.44
N THR A 886 -18.95 5.32 -11.34
CA THR A 886 -20.32 4.97 -10.91
C THR A 886 -21.19 4.47 -12.06
N GLY A 887 -20.70 4.51 -13.30
CA GLY A 887 -21.44 4.09 -14.51
C GLY A 887 -22.49 5.08 -15.03
N MET A 888 -22.80 6.17 -14.30
CA MET A 888 -23.85 7.13 -14.70
C MET A 888 -23.52 7.98 -15.95
N SER A 889 -22.25 8.02 -16.37
CA SER A 889 -21.74 8.85 -17.47
C SER A 889 -20.54 8.18 -18.13
N ASP A 890 -20.30 8.45 -19.41
CA ASP A 890 -19.07 8.03 -20.11
C ASP A 890 -17.88 8.97 -19.83
N HIS A 891 -18.11 10.10 -19.13
CA HIS A 891 -17.08 10.90 -18.48
C HIS A 891 -16.89 10.45 -17.02
N LEU A 892 -15.63 10.33 -16.60
CA LEU A 892 -15.26 10.05 -15.21
C LEU A 892 -15.28 11.34 -14.37
N PRO A 893 -15.73 11.28 -13.10
CA PRO A 893 -15.64 12.43 -12.20
C PRO A 893 -14.17 12.74 -11.84
N THR A 894 -13.80 14.01 -11.89
CA THR A 894 -12.48 14.51 -11.49
C THR A 894 -12.58 15.16 -10.11
N ILE A 895 -11.67 14.83 -9.17
CA ILE A 895 -11.68 15.40 -7.81
C ILE A 895 -10.34 16.07 -7.55
N VAL A 896 -10.34 17.21 -6.87
CA VAL A 896 -9.13 17.87 -6.42
C VAL A 896 -9.28 18.39 -4.99
N THR A 897 -8.29 18.10 -4.17
CA THR A 897 -8.22 18.52 -2.77
C THR A 897 -7.25 19.68 -2.63
N ARG A 898 -7.77 20.87 -2.33
CA ARG A 898 -6.99 22.09 -2.10
C ARG A 898 -6.49 22.10 -0.65
N THR A 899 -5.22 21.80 -0.44
CA THR A 899 -4.60 21.61 0.88
C THR A 899 -4.47 22.91 1.69
N TYR A 900 -4.37 22.80 3.02
CA TYR A 900 -4.12 23.94 3.92
C TYR A 900 -2.63 24.23 4.16
N LYS A 901 -1.73 23.42 3.60
CA LYS A 901 -0.28 23.60 3.58
C LYS A 901 0.23 23.25 2.18
N GLY A 902 1.23 23.98 1.67
CA GLY A 902 1.89 23.64 0.41
C GLY A 902 2.55 22.26 0.49
N VAL A 903 2.55 21.53 -0.62
CA VAL A 903 3.13 20.19 -0.71
C VAL A 903 4.65 20.29 -0.93
N GLN A 904 5.46 19.59 -0.13
CA GLN A 904 6.89 19.44 -0.43
C GLN A 904 7.04 18.56 -1.67
N GLN A 905 7.69 19.08 -2.71
CA GLN A 905 8.12 18.31 -3.86
C GLN A 905 9.47 17.65 -3.54
N ASN A 906 9.59 16.34 -3.82
CA ASN A 906 10.87 15.64 -3.73
C ASN A 906 11.81 16.15 -4.83
N LYS A 907 13.10 16.27 -4.53
CA LYS A 907 14.13 16.56 -5.55
C LYS A 907 14.19 15.44 -6.59
N THR A 908 14.44 15.81 -7.84
CA THR A 908 14.81 14.90 -8.93
C THR A 908 16.32 14.66 -8.93
N GLU A 909 16.75 13.47 -9.35
CA GLU A 909 18.17 13.11 -9.44
C GLU A 909 18.85 13.76 -10.66
N HIS A 910 20.19 13.85 -10.61
CA HIS A 910 20.97 14.64 -11.56
C HIS A 910 20.91 14.14 -13.00
N THR A 911 20.72 15.08 -13.94
CA THR A 911 20.87 14.83 -15.38
C THR A 911 22.24 15.33 -15.83
N THR A 912 23.05 14.47 -16.46
CA THR A 912 24.34 14.89 -17.03
C THR A 912 24.11 15.66 -18.34
N ILE A 913 24.35 16.98 -18.31
CA ILE A 913 24.20 17.86 -19.48
C ILE A 913 25.58 18.23 -20.02
N THR A 914 25.89 17.82 -21.25
CA THR A 914 27.11 18.24 -21.95
C THR A 914 26.88 19.56 -22.70
N TYR A 915 27.74 20.54 -22.43
CA TYR A 915 27.73 21.86 -23.07
C TYR A 915 28.95 22.03 -23.98
N ARG A 916 28.80 22.85 -25.03
CA ARG A 916 29.87 23.14 -26.00
C ARG A 916 30.87 24.11 -25.38
N ASP A 917 32.14 23.72 -25.24
CA ASP A 917 33.20 24.67 -24.89
C ASP A 917 33.36 25.72 -26.01
N ILE A 918 33.13 26.97 -25.65
CA ILE A 918 33.20 28.13 -26.56
C ILE A 918 34.62 28.71 -26.60
N LYS A 919 35.52 28.33 -25.67
CA LYS A 919 36.93 28.75 -25.69
C LYS A 919 37.74 28.00 -26.74
N ASN A 920 37.51 26.69 -26.86
CA ASN A 920 38.22 25.81 -27.81
C ASN A 920 37.29 25.33 -28.94
N LEU A 921 36.56 26.26 -29.56
CA LEU A 921 35.53 25.97 -30.56
C LEU A 921 36.09 25.23 -31.78
N ASN A 922 35.74 23.94 -31.95
CA ASN A 922 35.96 23.24 -33.22
C ASN A 922 35.12 23.91 -34.32
N LYS A 923 35.81 24.65 -35.19
CA LYS A 923 35.21 25.50 -36.22
C LYS A 923 34.47 24.70 -37.30
N GLU A 924 34.95 23.49 -37.60
CA GLU A 924 34.39 22.64 -38.65
C GLU A 924 33.10 21.95 -38.17
N GLN A 925 33.10 21.39 -36.96
CA GLN A 925 31.87 20.90 -36.32
C GLN A 925 30.85 22.02 -36.07
N PHE A 926 31.30 23.22 -35.71
CA PHE A 926 30.42 24.38 -35.55
C PHE A 926 29.77 24.78 -36.88
N ILE A 927 30.54 24.86 -37.97
CA ILE A 927 30.01 25.18 -39.31
C ILE A 927 29.13 24.06 -39.86
N ALA A 928 29.41 22.78 -39.57
CA ALA A 928 28.52 21.68 -39.90
C ALA A 928 27.16 21.80 -39.17
N ALA A 929 27.18 21.99 -37.84
CA ALA A 929 25.97 22.18 -37.05
C ALA A 929 25.18 23.45 -37.43
N LEU A 930 25.86 24.51 -37.89
CA LEU A 930 25.20 25.69 -38.46
C LEU A 930 24.55 25.39 -39.82
N LYS A 931 25.10 24.50 -40.65
CA LYS A 931 24.51 24.13 -41.95
C LYS A 931 23.30 23.21 -41.82
N GLU A 932 23.19 22.45 -40.74
CA GLU A 932 22.03 21.59 -40.43
C GLU A 932 20.93 22.32 -39.63
N ALA A 933 21.19 23.54 -39.16
CA ALA A 933 20.19 24.35 -38.47
C ALA A 933 19.12 24.88 -39.48
N PRO A 934 17.82 24.81 -39.16
CA PRO A 934 16.74 25.12 -40.10
C PRO A 934 16.47 26.63 -40.22
N TRP A 935 17.43 27.39 -40.78
CA TRP A 935 17.36 28.85 -40.92
C TRP A 935 16.13 29.36 -41.65
N ASP A 936 15.57 28.56 -42.57
CA ASP A 936 14.34 28.87 -43.31
C ASP A 936 13.18 29.25 -42.37
N SER A 937 13.15 28.68 -41.16
CA SER A 937 12.16 29.03 -40.12
C SER A 937 12.16 30.50 -39.69
N VAL A 938 13.30 31.21 -39.81
CA VAL A 938 13.40 32.65 -39.49
C VAL A 938 12.84 33.51 -40.64
N PHE A 939 12.90 33.01 -41.87
CA PHE A 939 12.45 33.73 -43.08
C PHE A 939 10.96 33.50 -43.43
N ILE A 940 10.22 32.75 -42.60
CA ILE A 940 8.78 32.48 -42.75
C ILE A 940 7.90 33.59 -42.14
N PHE A 941 8.47 34.46 -41.29
CA PHE A 941 7.72 35.46 -40.53
C PHE A 941 7.99 36.89 -41.01
N ASP A 942 6.96 37.54 -41.56
CA ASP A 942 7.03 38.92 -42.04
C ASP A 942 7.06 39.98 -40.92
N ASP A 943 6.67 39.62 -39.69
CA ASP A 943 6.63 40.53 -38.54
C ASP A 943 7.85 40.37 -37.60
N PRO A 944 8.59 41.45 -37.28
CA PRO A 944 9.75 41.38 -36.40
C PRO A 944 9.46 40.98 -34.95
N TYR A 945 8.23 41.15 -34.44
CA TYR A 945 7.89 40.69 -33.09
C TYR A 945 7.62 39.20 -33.08
N ASP A 946 6.93 38.63 -34.07
CA ASP A 946 6.78 37.17 -34.22
C ASP A 946 8.14 36.46 -34.36
N VAL A 947 9.10 37.05 -35.10
CA VAL A 947 10.48 36.55 -35.22
C VAL A 947 11.18 36.50 -33.85
N VAL A 948 11.03 37.53 -33.02
CA VAL A 948 11.72 37.57 -31.72
C VAL A 948 10.95 36.83 -30.62
N ASP A 949 9.62 36.71 -30.70
CA ASP A 949 8.83 35.79 -29.85
C ASP A 949 9.21 34.32 -30.10
N ALA A 950 9.61 33.95 -31.32
CA ALA A 950 10.19 32.65 -31.63
C ALA A 950 11.60 32.43 -31.03
N TRP A 951 12.28 33.48 -30.55
CA TRP A 951 13.64 33.46 -30.02
C TRP A 951 13.78 33.98 -28.56
N PHE A 952 12.73 34.51 -27.93
CA PHE A 952 12.80 35.16 -26.61
C PHE A 952 13.02 34.18 -25.45
N GLN A 953 14.27 33.78 -25.21
CA GLN A 953 14.74 33.44 -23.86
C GLN A 953 15.28 34.71 -23.17
N SER A 954 14.46 35.32 -22.31
CA SER A 954 14.86 36.43 -21.45
C SER A 954 15.04 35.94 -20.01
N GLY A 955 16.23 36.15 -19.42
CA GLY A 955 16.45 35.91 -17.98
C GLY A 955 16.55 34.45 -17.52
N LEU A 956 17.03 33.54 -18.39
CA LEU A 956 17.44 32.15 -18.07
C LEU A 956 16.38 31.23 -17.40
N ARG A 957 15.12 31.66 -17.32
CA ARG A 957 13.98 30.79 -17.01
C ARG A 957 12.91 30.90 -18.08
N LYS A 958 12.35 29.75 -18.48
CA LYS A 958 11.17 29.71 -19.33
C LYS A 958 9.96 30.26 -18.56
N PHE A 959 9.11 31.04 -19.23
CA PHE A 959 7.82 31.55 -18.74
C PHE A 959 7.84 32.57 -17.57
N HIS A 960 8.98 33.19 -17.23
CA HIS A 960 9.03 34.24 -16.18
C HIS A 960 9.43 35.62 -16.74
N SER A 961 8.77 36.67 -16.24
CA SER A 961 9.19 38.07 -16.43
C SER A 961 9.66 38.66 -15.09
N THR A 962 10.27 39.84 -15.12
CA THR A 962 10.59 40.58 -13.88
C THR A 962 9.33 40.88 -13.06
N GLU A 963 8.22 41.18 -13.73
CA GLU A 963 6.93 41.49 -13.13
C GLU A 963 6.31 40.27 -12.44
N THR A 964 6.27 39.11 -13.09
CA THR A 964 5.71 37.89 -12.45
C THR A 964 6.60 37.34 -11.33
N ALA A 965 7.92 37.55 -11.40
CA ALA A 965 8.82 37.26 -10.28
C ALA A 965 8.54 38.17 -9.08
N LEU A 966 8.35 39.46 -9.31
CA LEU A 966 8.18 40.45 -8.25
C LEU A 966 6.78 40.38 -7.58
N ILE A 967 5.71 40.16 -8.36
CA ILE A 967 4.36 39.91 -7.82
C ILE A 967 4.36 38.72 -6.85
N ARG A 968 5.02 37.61 -7.24
CA ARG A 968 5.11 36.39 -6.41
C ARG A 968 5.79 36.65 -5.07
N LEU A 969 6.89 37.40 -5.08
CA LEU A 969 7.60 37.78 -3.86
C LEU A 969 6.70 38.64 -2.96
N VAL A 970 6.04 39.66 -3.51
CA VAL A 970 5.24 40.60 -2.71
C VAL A 970 4.02 39.94 -2.08
N ASP A 971 3.29 39.03 -2.76
CA ASP A 971 2.18 38.32 -2.11
C ASP A 971 2.67 37.43 -0.94
N GLN A 972 3.81 36.75 -1.08
CA GLN A 972 4.39 35.96 0.00
C GLN A 972 4.79 36.82 1.20
N LEU A 973 5.39 38.00 0.98
CA LEU A 973 5.72 38.93 2.06
C LEU A 973 4.45 39.47 2.75
N LEU A 974 3.42 39.85 1.99
CA LEU A 974 2.14 40.31 2.53
C LEU A 974 1.39 39.21 3.31
N PHE A 975 1.41 37.97 2.82
CA PHE A 975 0.78 36.81 3.46
C PHE A 975 1.39 36.44 4.83
N ASP A 976 2.66 36.77 5.07
CA ASP A 976 3.28 36.62 6.40
C ASP A 976 3.09 37.85 7.30
N LEU A 977 3.02 39.06 6.74
CA LEU A 977 2.59 40.25 7.50
C LEU A 977 1.14 40.11 8.01
N ASP A 978 0.23 39.51 7.22
CA ASP A 978 -1.15 39.16 7.63
C ASP A 978 -1.19 38.26 8.88
N LYS A 979 -0.13 37.50 9.15
CA LYS A 979 0.01 36.63 10.34
C LYS A 979 0.62 37.35 11.55
N ASN A 980 0.96 38.64 11.43
CA ASN A 980 1.69 39.45 12.41
C ASN A 980 3.16 39.01 12.61
N LYS A 981 3.77 38.42 11.59
CA LYS A 981 5.22 38.13 11.58
C LYS A 981 6.05 39.39 11.29
N ALA A 982 7.31 39.35 11.71
CA ALA A 982 8.36 40.18 11.12
C ALA A 982 9.07 39.39 10.02
N LEU A 983 9.58 40.08 8.99
CA LEU A 983 10.34 39.47 7.90
C LEU A 983 11.71 40.13 7.76
N GLY A 984 12.77 39.33 7.77
CA GLY A 984 14.11 39.75 7.42
C GLY A 984 14.42 39.35 5.99
N ILE A 985 14.93 40.29 5.20
CA ILE A 985 15.29 40.10 3.79
C ILE A 985 16.76 40.48 3.62
N VAL A 986 17.52 39.71 2.83
CA VAL A 986 18.91 40.01 2.46
C VAL A 986 19.05 39.98 0.94
N PHE A 987 19.50 41.09 0.36
CA PHE A 987 19.75 41.24 -1.07
C PHE A 987 21.26 41.09 -1.32
N ILE A 988 21.67 40.10 -2.11
CA ILE A 988 23.08 39.71 -2.29
C ILE A 988 23.59 40.17 -3.65
N ASP A 989 24.66 40.97 -3.64
CA ASP A 989 25.40 41.42 -4.83
C ASP A 989 26.66 40.57 -5.03
N TYR A 990 26.98 40.21 -6.27
CA TYR A 990 28.18 39.44 -6.64
C TYR A 990 29.14 40.26 -7.50
N LYS A 991 30.45 40.03 -7.36
CA LYS A 991 31.48 40.83 -8.04
C LYS A 991 31.75 40.44 -9.50
N MET A 992 31.17 39.35 -10.00
CA MET A 992 31.36 38.85 -11.38
C MET A 992 30.05 38.23 -11.91
N ALA A 993 29.89 38.19 -13.23
CA ALA A 993 28.67 37.74 -13.91
C ALA A 993 28.50 36.20 -13.92
N PHE A 994 27.25 35.76 -14.05
CA PHE A 994 26.79 34.37 -13.91
C PHE A 994 27.00 33.47 -15.16
N ASP A 995 27.96 33.80 -16.03
CA ASP A 995 28.09 33.23 -17.39
C ASP A 995 28.50 31.74 -17.46
N LEU A 996 28.74 31.08 -16.31
CA LEU A 996 29.34 29.74 -16.21
C LEU A 996 28.64 28.79 -15.22
N ILE A 997 27.48 29.16 -14.65
CA ILE A 997 26.82 28.39 -13.58
C ILE A 997 25.39 28.04 -13.97
N ASP A 998 25.02 26.76 -13.81
CA ASP A 998 23.63 26.34 -13.97
C ASP A 998 22.76 26.92 -12.85
N HIS A 999 21.76 27.71 -13.25
CA HIS A 999 20.91 28.43 -12.31
C HIS A 999 19.92 27.49 -11.58
N GLY A 1000 19.61 26.32 -12.14
CA GLY A 1000 18.82 25.28 -11.50
C GLY A 1000 19.58 24.64 -10.34
N MET A 1001 20.79 24.14 -10.59
CA MET A 1001 21.69 23.60 -9.57
C MET A 1001 21.98 24.61 -8.46
N PHE A 1002 22.17 25.91 -8.79
CA PHE A 1002 22.35 26.94 -7.77
C PHE A 1002 21.11 27.02 -6.87
N LEU A 1003 19.90 27.12 -7.45
CA LEU A 1003 18.64 27.14 -6.69
C LEU A 1003 18.41 25.87 -5.86
N GLU A 1004 18.79 24.69 -6.34
CA GLU A 1004 18.62 23.43 -5.61
C GLU A 1004 19.61 23.26 -4.47
N ASN A 1005 20.82 23.77 -4.59
CA ASN A 1005 21.77 23.86 -3.48
C ASN A 1005 21.32 24.92 -2.46
N LEU A 1006 20.84 26.08 -2.91
CA LEU A 1006 20.32 27.12 -2.04
C LEU A 1006 19.11 26.67 -1.23
N LYS A 1007 18.17 25.92 -1.84
CA LYS A 1007 17.04 25.27 -1.16
C LYS A 1007 17.44 24.15 -0.17
N ALA A 1008 18.71 23.74 -0.13
CA ALA A 1008 19.20 22.78 0.86
C ALA A 1008 19.77 23.45 2.12
N TYR A 1009 20.03 24.76 2.08
CA TYR A 1009 20.35 25.56 3.28
C TYR A 1009 19.04 25.96 4.00
N GLY A 1010 19.10 25.99 5.32
CA GLY A 1010 18.07 25.30 6.12
C GLY A 1010 16.85 26.13 6.55
N HIS A 1011 16.84 27.45 6.37
CA HIS A 1011 15.85 28.30 7.05
C HIS A 1011 15.10 29.28 6.15
N SER A 1012 15.78 29.97 5.24
CA SER A 1012 15.22 31.06 4.42
C SER A 1012 14.63 30.58 3.09
N THR A 1013 13.59 31.26 2.59
CA THR A 1013 13.20 31.14 1.18
C THR A 1013 14.15 31.94 0.31
N VAL A 1014 14.46 31.42 -0.89
CA VAL A 1014 15.45 32.00 -1.79
C VAL A 1014 14.85 32.27 -3.16
N ASP A 1015 14.90 33.54 -3.58
CA ASP A 1015 14.45 34.02 -4.87
C ASP A 1015 15.64 34.54 -5.69
N ILE A 1016 15.69 34.17 -6.97
CA ILE A 1016 16.71 34.62 -7.93
C ILE A 1016 16.01 34.97 -9.25
N TYR A 1017 16.45 36.08 -9.85
CA TYR A 1017 16.14 36.46 -11.22
C TYR A 1017 17.37 37.11 -11.85
N ALA A 1018 17.91 36.51 -12.92
CA ALA A 1018 19.25 36.85 -13.44
C ALA A 1018 20.29 36.86 -12.29
N ASP A 1019 21.01 37.98 -12.10
CA ASP A 1019 22.01 38.19 -11.06
C ASP A 1019 21.44 38.66 -9.70
N ASP A 1020 20.21 39.22 -9.67
CA ASP A 1020 19.52 39.62 -8.44
C ASP A 1020 19.18 38.37 -7.58
N THR A 1021 19.86 38.19 -6.44
CA THR A 1021 19.65 37.10 -5.48
C THR A 1021 19.11 37.65 -4.14
N THR A 1022 18.00 37.09 -3.65
CA THR A 1022 17.33 37.52 -2.42
C THR A 1022 17.06 36.33 -1.49
N LEU A 1023 17.49 36.45 -0.23
CA LEU A 1023 17.08 35.57 0.88
C LEU A 1023 15.95 36.25 1.68
N SER A 1024 14.96 35.50 2.16
CA SER A 1024 13.92 36.03 3.05
C SER A 1024 13.46 35.02 4.10
N LEU A 1025 13.23 35.48 5.32
CA LEU A 1025 12.79 34.65 6.45
C LEU A 1025 11.69 35.35 7.27
N SER A 1026 10.61 34.64 7.62
CA SER A 1026 9.49 35.17 8.41
C SER A 1026 9.35 34.51 9.79
N SER A 1027 9.40 35.30 10.85
CA SER A 1027 9.36 34.82 12.25
C SER A 1027 8.27 35.52 13.07
N ASP A 1028 7.74 34.81 14.06
CA ASP A 1028 6.74 35.35 14.98
C ASP A 1028 7.42 36.33 15.96
N VAL A 1029 6.87 37.53 16.09
CA VAL A 1029 7.49 38.67 16.82
C VAL A 1029 7.78 38.34 18.30
N THR A 1030 7.05 37.42 18.91
CA THR A 1030 7.25 36.94 20.28
C THR A 1030 8.55 36.16 20.50
N ASN A 1031 9.20 35.67 19.45
CA ASN A 1031 10.35 34.78 19.55
C ASN A 1031 11.70 35.52 19.46
N GLY A 1032 11.66 36.85 19.36
CA GLY A 1032 12.83 37.73 19.29
C GLY A 1032 13.50 37.79 17.90
N LEU A 1033 14.00 38.96 17.52
CA LEU A 1033 14.75 39.13 16.26
C LEU A 1033 16.14 38.46 16.27
N THR A 1034 16.66 38.09 17.45
CA THR A 1034 17.91 37.34 17.60
C THR A 1034 17.85 36.00 16.86
N ALA A 1035 16.77 35.24 17.01
CA ALA A 1035 16.60 33.94 16.33
C ALA A 1035 16.53 34.08 14.80
N MET A 1036 15.86 35.14 14.31
CA MET A 1036 15.83 35.45 12.87
C MET A 1036 17.20 35.86 12.35
N SER A 1037 17.94 36.69 13.11
CA SER A 1037 19.30 37.11 12.74
C SER A 1037 20.25 35.92 12.69
N SER A 1038 20.22 35.01 13.69
CA SER A 1038 21.05 33.80 13.68
C SER A 1038 20.77 32.89 12.48
N ALA A 1039 19.50 32.69 12.12
CA ALA A 1039 19.13 31.87 10.96
C ALA A 1039 19.54 32.52 9.62
N LEU A 1040 19.28 33.81 9.43
CA LEU A 1040 19.72 34.56 8.25
C LEU A 1040 21.26 34.62 8.15
N GLN A 1041 21.95 34.75 9.29
CA GLN A 1041 23.42 34.74 9.36
C GLN A 1041 24.01 33.38 8.98
N GLN A 1042 23.37 32.28 9.41
CA GLN A 1042 23.77 30.93 9.02
C GLN A 1042 23.60 30.72 7.52
N ASP A 1043 22.40 30.95 6.99
CA ASP A 1043 22.13 30.79 5.55
C ASP A 1043 23.05 31.68 4.71
N LEU A 1044 23.22 32.97 5.07
CA LEU A 1044 24.15 33.88 4.39
C LEU A 1044 25.61 33.39 4.43
N GLY A 1045 26.04 32.80 5.55
CA GLY A 1045 27.35 32.18 5.70
C GLY A 1045 27.52 30.98 4.77
N ASP A 1046 26.49 30.15 4.65
CA ASP A 1046 26.48 28.95 3.80
C ASP A 1046 26.49 29.33 2.32
N VAL A 1047 25.64 30.28 1.91
CA VAL A 1047 25.63 30.88 0.56
C VAL A 1047 27.00 31.49 0.23
N SER A 1048 27.61 32.23 1.17
CA SER A 1048 28.92 32.85 0.95
C SER A 1048 30.04 31.81 0.79
N ARG A 1049 30.02 30.72 1.58
CA ARG A 1049 31.00 29.62 1.47
C ARG A 1049 30.84 28.87 0.15
N TRP A 1050 29.60 28.52 -0.23
CA TRP A 1050 29.32 27.84 -1.50
C TRP A 1050 29.73 28.72 -2.70
N SER A 1051 29.39 30.01 -2.65
CA SER A 1051 29.75 30.98 -3.69
C SER A 1051 31.26 31.09 -3.86
N ALA A 1052 32.01 31.25 -2.76
CA ALA A 1052 33.47 31.33 -2.78
C ALA A 1052 34.13 30.07 -3.36
N ALA A 1053 33.63 28.88 -3.00
CA ALA A 1053 34.11 27.61 -3.58
C ALA A 1053 33.86 27.54 -5.09
N ASN A 1054 32.75 28.09 -5.56
CA ASN A 1054 32.37 28.21 -6.98
C ASN A 1054 32.89 29.51 -7.64
N LYS A 1055 33.90 30.17 -7.04
CA LYS A 1055 34.57 31.40 -7.53
C LYS A 1055 33.69 32.65 -7.65
N MET A 1056 32.45 32.62 -7.16
CA MET A 1056 31.61 33.80 -7.03
C MET A 1056 31.93 34.52 -5.72
N VAL A 1057 32.49 35.73 -5.81
CA VAL A 1057 32.80 36.55 -4.63
C VAL A 1057 31.61 37.47 -4.32
N THR A 1058 30.99 37.27 -3.16
CA THR A 1058 29.94 38.17 -2.65
C THR A 1058 30.51 39.56 -2.34
N ASN A 1059 29.66 40.58 -2.47
CA ASN A 1059 30.07 41.98 -2.38
C ASN A 1059 29.45 42.65 -1.16
N ALA A 1060 29.99 42.37 0.03
CA ALA A 1060 29.46 42.84 1.32
C ALA A 1060 29.13 44.35 1.39
N ALA A 1061 29.85 45.20 0.65
CA ALA A 1061 29.56 46.65 0.59
C ALA A 1061 28.27 47.01 -0.19
N LYS A 1062 27.86 46.17 -1.16
CA LYS A 1062 26.61 46.32 -1.93
C LYS A 1062 25.48 45.41 -1.42
N THR A 1063 25.78 44.27 -0.82
CA THR A 1063 24.80 43.45 -0.09
C THR A 1063 24.13 44.28 1.02
N LYS A 1064 22.80 44.22 1.14
CA LYS A 1064 22.00 44.95 2.15
C LYS A 1064 20.98 44.02 2.80
N CYS A 1065 20.58 44.32 4.04
CA CYS A 1065 19.41 43.70 4.66
C CYS A 1065 18.29 44.71 4.91
N LEU A 1066 17.05 44.20 4.99
CA LEU A 1066 15.84 44.98 5.20
C LEU A 1066 14.93 44.22 6.18
N LEU A 1067 14.54 44.89 7.26
CA LEU A 1067 13.56 44.39 8.21
C LEU A 1067 12.18 44.94 7.84
N VAL A 1068 11.30 44.09 7.31
CA VAL A 1068 9.93 44.44 6.94
C VAL A 1068 8.99 44.08 8.08
N THR A 1069 8.21 45.06 8.57
CA THR A 1069 7.24 44.83 9.65
C THR A 1069 6.12 45.87 9.67
N GLY A 1070 4.94 45.44 10.11
CA GLY A 1070 3.76 46.29 10.23
C GLY A 1070 3.92 47.34 11.35
N LYS A 1071 3.46 48.57 11.10
CA LYS A 1071 3.63 49.73 12.03
C LYS A 1071 3.16 49.49 13.47
N ARG A 1072 2.19 48.60 13.70
CA ARG A 1072 1.70 48.20 15.04
C ARG A 1072 2.60 47.19 15.77
N MET A 1073 3.45 46.45 15.05
CA MET A 1073 4.33 45.42 15.61
C MET A 1073 5.73 45.97 15.95
N LEU A 1074 6.15 47.05 15.30
CA LEU A 1074 7.32 47.86 15.69
C LEU A 1074 7.32 48.28 17.16
N CYS A 1075 6.13 48.50 17.74
CA CYS A 1075 5.94 48.85 19.15
C CYS A 1075 6.13 47.67 20.13
N LYS A 1076 6.53 46.49 19.64
CA LYS A 1076 6.66 45.23 20.40
C LYS A 1076 8.01 44.53 20.15
N LEU A 1077 9.00 45.27 19.63
CA LEU A 1077 10.33 44.78 19.32
C LEU A 1077 11.36 45.53 20.17
N ASP A 1078 12.02 44.83 21.09
CA ASP A 1078 12.96 45.43 22.05
C ASP A 1078 14.25 45.95 21.38
N ASN A 1079 14.62 45.40 20.24
CA ASN A 1079 15.68 45.87 19.34
C ASN A 1079 15.29 45.59 17.89
N CYS A 1080 15.39 46.58 17.00
CA CYS A 1080 14.94 46.50 15.59
C CYS A 1080 16.10 46.30 14.59
N SER A 1081 17.24 45.77 15.04
CA SER A 1081 18.43 45.50 14.24
C SER A 1081 18.56 44.03 13.85
N LEU A 1082 18.87 43.77 12.58
CA LEU A 1082 19.31 42.47 12.04
C LEU A 1082 20.85 42.47 11.99
N GLU A 1083 21.48 42.04 13.08
CA GLU A 1083 22.94 41.99 13.19
C GLU A 1083 23.54 40.85 12.34
N LEU A 1084 23.92 41.18 11.10
CA LEU A 1084 24.46 40.24 10.11
C LEU A 1084 25.90 40.60 9.72
N LYS A 1085 26.79 39.59 9.73
CA LYS A 1085 28.24 39.73 9.58
C LYS A 1085 28.83 38.67 8.62
N PRO A 1086 28.77 38.84 7.29
CA PRO A 1086 29.54 38.03 6.36
C PRO A 1086 31.05 38.30 6.50
N ALA A 1087 31.82 37.24 6.78
CA ALA A 1087 33.29 37.22 6.66
C ALA A 1087 34.02 38.45 7.26
N ASN A 1088 33.71 38.80 8.51
CA ASN A 1088 34.28 39.93 9.27
C ASN A 1088 33.96 41.34 8.74
N SER A 1089 32.87 41.51 7.99
CA SER A 1089 32.29 42.81 7.65
C SER A 1089 30.81 42.84 7.98
N ASP A 1090 30.31 43.98 8.48
CA ASP A 1090 28.91 44.15 8.87
C ASP A 1090 28.06 44.51 7.64
N ILE A 1091 26.88 43.89 7.49
CA ILE A 1091 25.89 44.30 6.48
C ILE A 1091 25.11 45.52 6.99
N GLU A 1092 24.94 46.50 6.11
CA GLU A 1092 24.07 47.64 6.35
C GLU A 1092 22.58 47.23 6.25
N GLN A 1093 21.83 47.46 7.33
CA GLN A 1093 20.38 47.43 7.32
C GLN A 1093 19.84 48.75 6.75
N VAL A 1094 19.01 48.67 5.71
CA VAL A 1094 18.40 49.83 5.05
C VAL A 1094 16.91 49.91 5.31
N ASP A 1095 16.34 51.11 5.18
CA ASP A 1095 14.88 51.35 5.30
C ASP A 1095 14.09 50.96 4.04
N GLY A 1096 14.80 50.75 2.92
CA GLY A 1096 14.25 50.23 1.68
C GLY A 1096 15.35 49.98 0.64
N GLN A 1097 15.14 48.99 -0.22
CA GLN A 1097 16.11 48.55 -1.23
C GLN A 1097 15.43 48.41 -2.60
N LYS A 1098 16.20 48.58 -3.66
CA LYS A 1098 15.74 48.36 -5.05
C LYS A 1098 15.98 46.90 -5.47
N LEU A 1099 14.95 46.24 -5.97
CA LEU A 1099 14.98 44.89 -6.55
C LEU A 1099 14.20 44.90 -7.87
N LEU A 1100 14.74 44.30 -8.94
CA LEU A 1100 14.07 44.19 -10.26
C LEU A 1100 13.44 45.51 -10.78
N GLY A 1101 14.06 46.66 -10.48
CA GLY A 1101 13.60 47.98 -10.91
C GLY A 1101 12.69 48.72 -9.92
N VAL A 1102 12.04 48.02 -9.00
CA VAL A 1102 11.09 48.56 -8.00
C VAL A 1102 11.78 48.77 -6.65
N THR A 1103 11.31 49.73 -5.85
CA THR A 1103 11.84 50.00 -4.51
C THR A 1103 10.91 49.42 -3.45
N ILE A 1104 11.41 48.46 -2.67
CA ILE A 1104 10.72 47.79 -1.57
C ILE A 1104 11.13 48.49 -0.27
N ASP A 1105 10.18 49.09 0.45
CA ASP A 1105 10.41 49.72 1.76
C ASP A 1105 10.01 48.82 2.94
N LYS A 1106 10.51 49.13 4.14
CA LYS A 1106 10.25 48.40 5.40
C LYS A 1106 8.78 48.26 5.82
N HIS A 1107 7.85 48.91 5.13
CA HIS A 1107 6.41 48.80 5.36
C HIS A 1107 5.62 48.28 4.15
N LEU A 1108 6.27 47.89 3.05
CA LEU A 1108 5.65 47.56 1.75
C LEU A 1108 4.61 48.60 1.33
N SER A 1109 4.96 49.88 1.49
CA SER A 1109 4.10 51.00 1.20
C SER A 1109 4.30 51.59 -0.19
N PHE A 1110 5.41 51.22 -0.86
CA PHE A 1110 5.81 51.55 -2.24
C PHE A 1110 5.85 53.05 -2.59
N ASN A 1111 5.63 53.95 -1.62
CA ASN A 1111 5.60 55.41 -1.80
C ASN A 1111 6.86 55.95 -2.49
N VAL A 1112 8.05 55.50 -2.08
CA VAL A 1112 9.34 55.92 -2.66
C VAL A 1112 9.42 55.55 -4.15
N HIS A 1113 8.85 54.39 -4.53
CA HIS A 1113 8.79 53.96 -5.92
C HIS A 1113 7.77 54.80 -6.72
N GLY A 1114 6.51 54.80 -6.28
CA GLY A 1114 5.39 55.36 -7.04
C GLY A 1114 5.29 56.89 -7.03
N VAL A 1115 5.59 57.55 -5.91
CA VAL A 1115 5.41 59.01 -5.74
C VAL A 1115 6.66 59.78 -6.17
N GLU A 1116 7.86 59.29 -5.85
CA GLU A 1116 9.10 60.03 -6.07
C GLU A 1116 9.81 59.59 -7.34
N GLU A 1117 10.30 58.35 -7.38
CA GLU A 1117 11.20 57.87 -8.44
C GLU A 1117 10.46 57.64 -9.78
N LEU A 1118 9.21 57.16 -9.75
CA LEU A 1118 8.36 57.02 -10.94
C LEU A 1118 7.99 58.40 -11.51
N CYS A 1119 7.44 59.32 -10.71
CA CYS A 1119 7.09 60.67 -11.17
C CYS A 1119 8.31 61.43 -11.71
N LYS A 1120 9.48 61.28 -11.10
CA LYS A 1120 10.76 61.83 -11.58
C LYS A 1120 11.11 61.29 -12.98
N LYS A 1121 11.11 59.97 -13.19
CA LYS A 1121 11.36 59.35 -14.52
C LYS A 1121 10.34 59.78 -15.57
N LEU A 1122 9.06 59.78 -15.23
CA LEU A 1122 7.98 60.20 -16.13
C LEU A 1122 8.13 61.68 -16.50
N SER A 1123 8.41 62.57 -15.54
CA SER A 1123 8.61 64.00 -15.81
C SER A 1123 9.73 64.26 -16.81
N GLN A 1124 10.85 63.53 -16.72
CA GLN A 1124 11.97 63.63 -17.65
C GLN A 1124 11.58 63.19 -19.07
N ARG A 1125 10.93 62.03 -19.21
CA ARG A 1125 10.53 61.49 -20.52
C ARG A 1125 9.38 62.30 -21.16
N ILE A 1126 8.45 62.81 -20.35
CA ILE A 1126 7.41 63.76 -20.78
C ILE A 1126 8.04 65.10 -21.19
N ALA A 1127 9.08 65.59 -20.50
CA ALA A 1127 9.80 66.80 -20.89
C ALA A 1127 10.55 66.64 -22.22
N VAL A 1128 11.17 65.47 -22.49
CA VAL A 1128 11.74 65.14 -23.80
C VAL A 1128 10.65 65.15 -24.87
N LEU A 1129 9.54 64.44 -24.67
CA LEU A 1129 8.40 64.45 -25.61
C LEU A 1129 7.87 65.88 -25.83
N ARG A 1130 7.76 66.71 -24.78
CA ARG A 1130 7.32 68.11 -24.84
C ARG A 1130 8.25 69.00 -25.66
N LYS A 1131 9.56 68.72 -25.69
CA LYS A 1131 10.54 69.35 -26.57
C LYS A 1131 10.41 68.85 -28.02
N ILE A 1132 10.50 67.54 -28.24
CA ILE A 1132 10.59 66.98 -29.61
C ILE A 1132 9.25 66.98 -30.37
N ARG A 1133 8.09 67.01 -29.70
CA ARG A 1133 6.75 66.89 -30.35
C ARG A 1133 6.48 67.88 -31.48
N ARG A 1134 7.15 69.04 -31.53
CA ARG A 1134 7.00 70.00 -32.64
C ARG A 1134 7.67 69.53 -33.93
N PHE A 1135 8.63 68.61 -33.84
CA PHE A 1135 9.48 68.14 -34.95
C PHE A 1135 9.15 66.71 -35.41
N ILE A 1136 8.30 65.98 -34.67
CA ILE A 1136 7.86 64.63 -35.05
C ILE A 1136 6.33 64.58 -35.27
N PRO A 1137 5.81 63.81 -36.26
CA PRO A 1137 4.38 63.66 -36.50
C PRO A 1137 3.65 62.88 -35.38
N ILE A 1138 2.32 62.85 -35.44
CA ILE A 1138 1.46 62.36 -34.34
C ILE A 1138 1.65 60.86 -34.04
N GLU A 1139 1.90 60.02 -35.04
CA GLU A 1139 2.12 58.58 -34.83
C GLU A 1139 3.48 58.31 -34.19
N GLN A 1140 4.53 59.06 -34.55
CA GLN A 1140 5.84 58.98 -33.88
C GLN A 1140 5.76 59.49 -32.43
N ARG A 1141 4.86 60.44 -32.11
CA ARG A 1141 4.56 60.83 -30.72
C ARG A 1141 3.85 59.71 -29.96
N ARG A 1142 2.90 59.01 -30.60
CA ARG A 1142 2.22 57.82 -30.03
C ARG A 1142 3.21 56.67 -29.80
N LEU A 1143 4.11 56.42 -30.74
CA LEU A 1143 5.17 55.41 -30.60
C LEU A 1143 6.12 55.76 -29.45
N TYR A 1144 6.60 57.02 -29.38
CA TYR A 1144 7.43 57.48 -28.25
C TYR A 1144 6.69 57.37 -26.92
N TYR A 1145 5.40 57.76 -26.86
CA TYR A 1145 4.58 57.59 -25.66
C TYR A 1145 4.47 56.12 -25.26
N ASN A 1146 4.11 55.24 -26.18
CA ASN A 1146 3.93 53.81 -25.94
C ASN A 1146 5.22 53.11 -25.51
N ALA A 1147 6.36 53.42 -26.13
CA ALA A 1147 7.65 52.80 -25.82
C ALA A 1147 8.34 53.42 -24.60
N MET A 1148 8.35 54.75 -24.46
CA MET A 1148 9.17 55.44 -23.46
C MET A 1148 8.40 55.84 -22.20
N ILE A 1149 7.10 56.13 -22.29
CA ILE A 1149 6.30 56.65 -21.16
C ILE A 1149 5.38 55.57 -20.61
N LYS A 1150 4.53 54.96 -21.45
CA LYS A 1150 3.56 53.93 -21.06
C LYS A 1150 4.24 52.72 -20.41
N GLN A 1151 5.35 52.23 -20.95
CA GLN A 1151 6.11 51.13 -20.31
C GLN A 1151 6.55 51.47 -18.89
N VAL A 1152 7.01 52.71 -18.65
CA VAL A 1152 7.43 53.16 -17.32
C VAL A 1152 6.24 53.32 -16.37
N MET A 1153 5.05 53.69 -16.88
CA MET A 1153 3.82 53.79 -16.07
C MET A 1153 3.25 52.41 -15.69
N LEU A 1154 3.43 51.39 -16.53
CA LEU A 1154 2.88 50.06 -16.30
C LEU A 1154 3.81 49.16 -15.49
N TYR A 1155 5.13 49.31 -15.65
CA TYR A 1155 6.13 48.48 -14.99
C TYR A 1155 6.02 48.57 -13.46
N GLY A 1156 5.61 47.47 -12.81
CA GLY A 1156 5.39 47.43 -11.36
C GLY A 1156 4.11 48.14 -10.88
N SER A 1157 3.18 48.48 -11.78
CA SER A 1157 1.86 49.05 -11.42
C SER A 1157 0.83 48.01 -10.96
N THR A 1158 1.19 46.73 -11.05
CA THR A 1158 0.47 45.54 -10.60
C THR A 1158 0.74 45.19 -9.13
N ILE A 1159 1.46 46.05 -8.41
CA ILE A 1159 2.03 45.86 -7.07
C ILE A 1159 1.66 47.05 -6.18
#